data_AF-A0A933QVP0-F1
#
_entry.id   AF-A0A933QVP0-F1
#
_cell.length_a   1.000
_cell.length_b   1.000
_cell.length_c   1.000
_cell.angle_alpha   90.00
_cell.angle_beta   90.00
_cell.angle_gamma   90.00
#
_symmetry.space_group_name_H-M   'P 1'
#
loop_
_entity.id
_entity.type
_entity.pdbx_description
1 polymer ?
#
loop_
_entity_poly.entity_id
_entity_poly.type
_entity_poly.pdbx_seq_one_letter_code
_entity_poly.pdbx_strand_id
1 'polypeptide(L)'
;MIAPHLAALTFQSDEHGLTRVETGALLLVHFGGLVAFWRLVQLPIWYGALSLALLLGVPFFISIKTRRALAVETLAPLFFLYLIIATRFVFIRFLGGDVPGYFDYNAPDLRATLFRLEPWAICALIYTLAIQIRYLVDQAWQRVVPMLAAILILATIVWASSLYNGHRTHGVTGTDPYAYAQMGIDLATHGTPLHRFTLFPSVASLTIPWSPIVHTGYHIPINANGDAPTVWPIGGSIAFALAYGLAGEAGLYLVNPLVSLLLLAATGWLAWELFAPLSFRAKREISLAQIEISRSARNDSVIEHRAWIAALAIAILATSHTLFDWATVTMVDSQAALFTVLAIILSLRGARHTSVANENVSERRRLAREARNLQFGILYPILSGLALGAAYFVRHTQVLIAPAIFILLWFNPAPRNERIRNLFAAGLAALLVALPDLWYHQIVFGSWLSPESTELSLFSITSAGETISGLDAGLLAAREFGWLLPFLIYGAFRFARDKRIESVAVALWLGVLIGFHVLYPALRLRDLLPEFPALAIMTAFGVVAFMIDLEGFWKPSRSIGLTIALFLFLIRVWNVLPIPFGTPQSSFGYLSASQRAAFEQLSTLTPSRAVIGSTLNDGAIDLYARRETFIPTMWSAQEQDTFFAAMFRQGRAVYLLDDAAGMTTLRHQLEQRYTLQKIAVLDVPLSSIFPGDTSSALYQIIK
;
A
#
# COMPACT_ATOMS: atom_id res chain seq x y z
N MET A 1 9.64 -45.53 6.13
CA MET A 1 10.15 -44.23 5.59
C MET A 1 9.05 -43.20 5.30
N ILE A 2 8.02 -43.50 4.48
CA ILE A 2 7.06 -42.47 3.99
C ILE A 2 6.12 -41.93 5.07
N ALA A 3 5.57 -42.79 5.94
CA ALA A 3 4.57 -42.38 6.93
C ALA A 3 5.06 -41.29 7.91
N PRO A 4 6.27 -41.39 8.53
CA PRO A 4 6.81 -40.32 9.36
C PRO A 4 6.98 -38.98 8.64
N HIS A 5 7.32 -38.99 7.35
CA HIS A 5 7.48 -37.76 6.55
C HIS A 5 6.14 -37.13 6.22
N LEU A 6 5.15 -37.94 5.83
CA LEU A 6 3.79 -37.45 5.59
C LEU A 6 3.17 -36.89 6.87
N ALA A 7 3.45 -37.50 8.02
CA ALA A 7 3.05 -36.97 9.33
C ALA A 7 3.75 -35.64 9.62
N ALA A 8 5.07 -35.56 9.44
CA ALA A 8 5.84 -34.33 9.66
C ALA A 8 5.35 -33.18 8.77
N LEU A 9 5.10 -33.44 7.49
CA LEU A 9 4.54 -32.46 6.54
C LEU A 9 3.20 -31.90 7.02
N THR A 10 2.37 -32.70 7.69
CA THR A 10 1.09 -32.25 8.25
C THR A 10 1.18 -31.74 9.69
N PHE A 11 2.38 -31.44 10.18
CA PHE A 11 2.65 -30.98 11.55
C PHE A 11 2.24 -31.99 12.64
N GLN A 12 2.19 -33.28 12.29
CA GLN A 12 1.88 -34.41 13.19
C GLN A 12 3.16 -35.19 13.52
N SER A 13 3.28 -35.69 14.75
CA SER A 13 4.33 -36.64 15.13
C SER A 13 3.86 -38.07 14.94
N ASP A 14 4.63 -38.89 14.22
CA ASP A 14 4.41 -40.34 14.17
C ASP A 14 4.96 -40.98 15.46
N GLU A 15 4.26 -41.95 16.04
CA GLU A 15 4.69 -42.66 17.25
C GLU A 15 5.90 -43.56 16.99
N HIS A 16 6.00 -44.11 15.78
CA HIS A 16 6.98 -45.16 15.45
C HIS A 16 8.38 -44.62 15.12
N GLY A 17 8.49 -43.34 14.75
CA GLY A 17 9.76 -42.71 14.35
C GLY A 17 10.45 -43.42 13.17
N LEU A 18 11.66 -42.96 12.82
CA LEU A 18 12.50 -43.64 11.83
C LEU A 18 13.51 -44.57 12.52
N THR A 19 13.78 -45.72 11.90
CA THR A 19 14.90 -46.59 12.31
C THR A 19 16.24 -45.96 11.94
N ARG A 20 17.34 -46.37 12.60
CA ARG A 20 18.68 -45.84 12.31
C ARG A 20 19.11 -46.02 10.84
N VAL A 21 18.70 -47.12 10.22
CA VAL A 21 18.98 -47.40 8.79
C VAL A 21 18.23 -46.43 7.90
N GLU A 22 16.93 -46.21 8.17
CA GLU A 22 16.12 -45.23 7.44
C GLU A 22 16.64 -43.81 7.62
N THR A 23 17.02 -43.41 8.84
CA THR A 23 17.66 -42.13 9.12
C THR A 23 18.93 -41.95 8.27
N GLY A 24 19.82 -42.94 8.24
CA GLY A 24 21.05 -42.89 7.44
C GLY A 24 20.78 -42.76 5.93
N ALA A 25 19.82 -43.53 5.42
CA ALA A 25 19.42 -43.45 4.01
C ALA A 25 18.88 -42.06 3.64
N LEU A 26 18.05 -41.47 4.50
CA LEU A 26 17.48 -40.13 4.26
C LEU A 26 18.52 -39.02 4.35
N LEU A 27 19.48 -39.12 5.26
CA LEU A 27 20.60 -38.18 5.32
C LEU A 27 21.39 -38.15 4.01
N LEU A 28 21.63 -39.32 3.40
CA LEU A 28 22.28 -39.39 2.08
C LEU A 28 21.43 -38.74 0.98
N VAL A 29 20.12 -38.96 1.00
CA VAL A 29 19.19 -38.32 0.05
C VAL A 29 19.17 -36.80 0.21
N HIS A 30 19.09 -36.30 1.45
CA HIS A 30 19.13 -34.86 1.69
C HIS A 30 20.48 -34.25 1.31
N PHE A 31 21.59 -34.92 1.60
CA PHE A 31 22.92 -34.49 1.18
C PHE A 31 23.02 -34.39 -0.35
N GLY A 32 22.61 -35.43 -1.07
CA GLY A 32 22.61 -35.44 -2.53
C GLY A 32 21.73 -34.34 -3.14
N GLY A 33 20.52 -34.14 -2.61
CA GLY A 33 19.62 -33.07 -3.04
C GLY A 33 20.18 -31.66 -2.83
N LEU A 34 20.81 -31.41 -1.67
CA LEU A 34 21.46 -30.12 -1.37
C LEU A 34 22.71 -29.88 -2.23
N VAL A 35 23.52 -30.93 -2.49
CA VAL A 35 24.65 -30.83 -3.42
C VAL A 35 24.16 -30.48 -4.84
N ALA A 36 23.08 -31.13 -5.30
CA ALA A 36 22.48 -30.82 -6.59
C ALA A 36 21.96 -29.38 -6.66
N PHE A 37 21.29 -28.90 -5.61
CA PHE A 37 20.85 -27.51 -5.50
C PHE A 37 22.02 -26.52 -5.63
N TRP A 38 23.04 -26.65 -4.77
CA TRP A 38 24.18 -25.73 -4.78
C TRP A 38 24.95 -25.75 -6.10
N ARG A 39 25.06 -26.92 -6.74
CA ARG A 39 25.66 -27.05 -8.06
C ARG A 39 24.86 -26.29 -9.14
N LEU A 40 23.53 -26.34 -9.08
CA LEU A 40 22.65 -25.66 -10.04
C LEU A 40 22.61 -24.14 -9.87
N VAL A 41 22.83 -23.63 -8.66
CA VAL A 41 23.03 -22.19 -8.40
C VAL A 41 24.50 -21.76 -8.53
N GLN A 42 25.34 -22.61 -9.13
CA GLN A 42 26.75 -22.34 -9.44
C GLN A 42 27.66 -22.10 -8.23
N LEU A 43 27.30 -22.65 -7.07
CA LEU A 43 28.11 -22.58 -5.86
C LEU A 43 28.85 -23.91 -5.58
N PRO A 44 29.95 -23.88 -4.80
CA PRO A 44 30.72 -25.07 -4.46
C PRO A 44 29.88 -26.18 -3.78
N ILE A 45 30.16 -27.44 -4.13
CA ILE A 45 29.40 -28.59 -3.63
C ILE A 45 29.48 -28.78 -2.10
N TRP A 46 30.55 -28.29 -1.45
CA TRP A 46 30.73 -28.43 0.00
C TRP A 46 29.70 -27.62 0.80
N TYR A 47 29.04 -26.62 0.19
CA TYR A 47 27.88 -25.96 0.80
C TYR A 47 26.75 -26.94 1.10
N GLY A 48 26.63 -28.05 0.37
CA GLY A 48 25.65 -29.10 0.68
C GLY A 48 25.87 -29.74 2.06
N ALA A 49 27.13 -30.00 2.43
CA ALA A 49 27.47 -30.54 3.75
C ALA A 49 27.19 -29.51 4.85
N LEU A 50 27.58 -28.25 4.62
CA LEU A 50 27.36 -27.15 5.57
C LEU A 50 25.86 -26.90 5.81
N SER A 51 25.06 -26.80 4.75
CA SER A 51 23.60 -26.62 4.85
C SER A 51 22.94 -27.78 5.60
N LEU A 52 23.34 -29.02 5.31
CA LEU A 52 22.79 -30.18 6.01
C LEU A 52 23.15 -30.13 7.50
N ALA A 53 24.41 -29.85 7.84
CA ALA A 53 24.85 -29.75 9.23
C ALA A 53 24.04 -28.69 10.02
N LEU A 54 23.80 -27.52 9.41
CA LEU A 54 22.98 -26.47 10.01
C LEU A 54 21.52 -26.92 10.21
N LEU A 55 20.92 -27.56 9.20
CA LEU A 55 19.54 -28.04 9.24
C LEU A 55 19.31 -29.18 10.25
N LEU A 56 20.36 -29.94 10.59
CA LEU A 56 20.31 -31.04 11.56
C LEU A 56 20.43 -30.61 13.03
N GLY A 57 20.78 -29.34 13.30
CA GLY A 57 20.88 -28.82 14.66
C GLY A 57 19.60 -29.02 15.48
N VAL A 58 18.45 -28.59 14.95
CA VAL A 58 17.15 -28.74 15.64
C VAL A 58 16.65 -30.20 15.70
N PRO A 59 16.70 -31.00 14.61
CA PRO A 59 16.39 -32.43 14.65
C PRO A 59 17.15 -33.20 15.74
N PHE A 60 18.41 -32.82 15.99
CA PHE A 60 19.21 -33.40 17.06
C PHE A 60 18.61 -33.11 18.44
N PHE A 61 18.25 -31.86 18.74
CA PHE A 61 17.58 -31.54 20.01
C PHE A 61 16.20 -32.20 20.15
N ILE A 62 15.43 -32.27 19.06
CA ILE A 62 14.15 -33.00 19.04
C ILE A 62 14.36 -34.48 19.38
N SER A 63 15.41 -35.10 18.84
CA SER A 63 15.73 -36.52 19.10
C SER A 63 16.08 -36.76 20.58
N ILE A 64 16.83 -35.86 21.20
CA ILE A 64 17.14 -35.91 22.64
C ILE A 64 15.85 -35.81 23.47
N LYS A 65 15.00 -34.82 23.16
CA LYS A 65 13.73 -34.59 23.87
C LYS A 65 12.78 -35.78 23.77
N THR A 66 12.67 -36.37 22.59
CA THR A 66 11.72 -37.47 22.29
C THR A 66 12.31 -38.86 22.56
N ARG A 67 13.60 -38.95 22.90
CA ARG A 67 14.35 -40.21 23.07
C ARG A 67 14.30 -41.13 21.85
N ARG A 68 14.32 -40.54 20.65
CA ARG A 68 14.28 -41.25 19.36
C ARG A 68 15.61 -41.12 18.61
N ALA A 69 15.71 -41.81 17.48
CA ALA A 69 16.75 -41.50 16.50
C ALA A 69 16.62 -40.04 16.00
N LEU A 70 17.64 -39.56 15.28
CA LEU A 70 17.67 -38.21 14.72
C LEU A 70 16.38 -37.94 13.91
N ALA A 71 15.64 -36.88 14.26
CA ALA A 71 14.31 -36.57 13.70
C ALA A 71 14.38 -35.96 12.28
N VAL A 72 15.02 -36.69 11.35
CA VAL A 72 15.28 -36.27 9.97
C VAL A 72 13.99 -36.09 9.18
N GLU A 73 12.88 -36.71 9.58
CA GLU A 73 11.56 -36.52 8.98
C GLU A 73 11.10 -35.06 9.00
N THR A 74 11.61 -34.22 9.91
CA THR A 74 11.31 -32.79 9.94
C THR A 74 11.88 -32.01 8.75
N LEU A 75 12.84 -32.59 8.01
CA LEU A 75 13.40 -32.04 6.77
C LEU A 75 12.57 -32.40 5.52
N ALA A 76 11.40 -33.06 5.70
CA ALA A 76 10.55 -33.49 4.60
C ALA A 76 10.21 -32.40 3.55
N PRO A 77 10.04 -31.11 3.89
CA PRO A 77 9.76 -30.08 2.88
C PRO A 77 10.84 -29.94 1.79
N LEU A 78 12.09 -30.34 2.07
CA LEU A 78 13.17 -30.34 1.07
C LEU A 78 12.88 -31.25 -0.12
N PHE A 79 12.02 -32.27 0.03
CA PHE A 79 11.63 -33.12 -1.09
C PHE A 79 10.88 -32.34 -2.18
N PHE A 80 10.17 -31.25 -1.85
CA PHE A 80 9.56 -30.38 -2.86
C PHE A 80 10.63 -29.67 -3.70
N LEU A 81 11.69 -29.16 -3.05
CA LEU A 81 12.84 -28.58 -3.76
C LEU A 81 13.50 -29.61 -4.67
N TYR A 82 13.71 -30.83 -4.18
CA TYR A 82 14.36 -31.90 -4.95
C TYR A 82 13.51 -32.32 -6.16
N LEU A 83 12.19 -32.36 -6.00
CA LEU A 83 11.26 -32.60 -7.10
C LEU A 83 11.40 -31.52 -8.18
N ILE A 84 11.43 -30.23 -7.79
CA ILE A 84 11.61 -29.13 -8.75
C ILE A 84 12.97 -29.18 -9.44
N ILE A 85 14.04 -29.53 -8.72
CA ILE A 85 15.37 -29.75 -9.30
C ILE A 85 15.32 -30.85 -10.37
N ALA A 86 14.68 -31.99 -10.04
CA ALA A 86 14.53 -33.10 -10.98
C ALA A 86 13.68 -32.69 -12.20
N THR A 87 12.55 -32.01 -11.99
CA THR A 87 11.69 -31.52 -13.08
C THR A 87 12.42 -30.52 -13.97
N ARG A 88 13.19 -29.58 -13.39
CA ARG A 88 14.03 -28.63 -14.12
C ARG A 88 15.08 -29.36 -14.96
N PHE A 89 15.76 -30.33 -14.37
CA PHE A 89 16.75 -31.14 -15.08
C PHE A 89 16.10 -31.88 -16.26
N VAL A 90 14.92 -32.48 -16.06
CA VAL A 90 14.20 -33.19 -17.12
C VAL A 90 13.79 -32.24 -18.25
N PHE A 91 13.24 -31.07 -17.89
CA PHE A 91 12.80 -30.05 -18.83
C PHE A 91 13.95 -29.54 -19.72
N ILE A 92 15.09 -29.20 -19.11
CA ILE A 92 16.25 -28.71 -19.85
C ILE A 92 16.88 -29.84 -20.69
N ARG A 93 17.12 -31.01 -20.09
CA ARG A 93 17.96 -32.04 -20.71
C ARG A 93 17.24 -32.89 -21.75
N PHE A 94 15.95 -33.18 -21.52
CA PHE A 94 15.17 -34.09 -22.36
C PHE A 94 14.11 -33.38 -23.20
N LEU A 95 13.57 -32.25 -22.73
CA LEU A 95 12.54 -31.51 -23.48
C LEU A 95 13.11 -30.32 -24.26
N GLY A 96 14.41 -30.05 -24.14
CA GLY A 96 15.08 -28.93 -24.84
C GLY A 96 14.53 -27.56 -24.43
N GLY A 97 13.94 -27.47 -23.24
CA GLY A 97 13.33 -26.24 -22.77
C GLY A 97 14.35 -25.25 -22.23
N ASP A 98 14.24 -24.00 -22.65
CA ASP A 98 15.00 -22.90 -22.07
C ASP A 98 14.34 -22.39 -20.78
N VAL A 99 15.16 -22.04 -19.79
CA VAL A 99 14.70 -21.33 -18.60
C VAL A 99 14.90 -19.84 -18.84
N PRO A 100 13.82 -19.06 -19.07
CA PRO A 100 13.96 -17.62 -19.28
C PRO A 100 14.66 -16.97 -18.10
N GLY A 101 15.54 -16.01 -18.38
CA GLY A 101 16.01 -15.09 -17.34
C GLY A 101 14.81 -14.31 -16.80
N TYR A 102 14.69 -14.23 -15.48
CA TYR A 102 13.65 -13.43 -14.85
C TYR A 102 14.06 -11.96 -14.96
N PHE A 103 13.52 -11.26 -15.94
CA PHE A 103 13.71 -9.83 -16.12
C PHE A 103 12.32 -9.19 -16.24
N ASP A 104 11.93 -8.45 -15.20
CA ASP A 104 10.85 -7.46 -15.19
C ASP A 104 9.51 -7.89 -15.83
N TYR A 105 9.06 -9.12 -15.58
CA TYR A 105 7.72 -9.50 -16.00
C TYR A 105 6.67 -8.72 -15.21
N ASN A 106 5.96 -7.84 -15.91
CA ASN A 106 4.79 -7.16 -15.36
C ASN A 106 3.70 -8.17 -14.96
N ALA A 107 3.53 -9.27 -15.72
CA ALA A 107 2.53 -10.30 -15.45
C ALA A 107 3.14 -11.59 -14.85
N PRO A 108 2.36 -12.37 -14.08
CA PRO A 108 2.77 -13.70 -13.61
C PRO A 108 3.16 -14.67 -14.75
N ASP A 109 4.46 -14.99 -14.92
CA ASP A 109 4.93 -16.06 -15.82
C ASP A 109 5.33 -17.32 -15.02
N LEU A 110 4.49 -18.35 -15.08
CA LEU A 110 4.71 -19.62 -14.38
C LEU A 110 6.00 -20.33 -14.82
N ARG A 111 6.45 -20.17 -16.08
CA ARG A 111 7.63 -20.89 -16.60
C ARG A 111 8.92 -20.31 -16.03
N ALA A 112 9.08 -19.00 -16.10
CA ALA A 112 10.22 -18.29 -15.52
C ALA A 112 10.30 -18.48 -13.99
N THR A 113 9.14 -18.63 -13.37
CA THR A 113 8.93 -18.76 -11.93
C THR A 113 9.20 -20.16 -11.40
N LEU A 114 8.61 -21.19 -12.00
CA LEU A 114 8.64 -22.57 -11.51
C LEU A 114 10.07 -23.12 -11.46
N PHE A 115 10.91 -22.74 -12.42
CA PHE A 115 12.28 -23.26 -12.56
C PHE A 115 13.35 -22.43 -11.84
N ARG A 116 12.99 -21.33 -11.17
CA ARG A 116 13.89 -20.64 -10.24
C ARG A 116 13.98 -21.41 -8.93
N LEU A 117 15.18 -21.82 -8.54
CA LEU A 117 15.36 -22.72 -7.41
C LEU A 117 15.40 -21.98 -6.07
N GLU A 118 15.77 -20.71 -6.09
CA GLU A 118 15.97 -19.89 -4.89
C GLU A 118 14.67 -19.71 -4.09
N PRO A 119 13.52 -19.32 -4.70
CA PRO A 119 12.26 -19.25 -3.96
C PRO A 119 11.84 -20.62 -3.39
N TRP A 120 12.03 -21.72 -4.13
CA TRP A 120 11.72 -23.07 -3.63
C TRP A 120 12.60 -23.49 -2.46
N ALA A 121 13.88 -23.11 -2.46
CA ALA A 121 14.78 -23.39 -1.36
C ALA A 121 14.37 -22.62 -0.09
N ILE A 122 13.98 -21.34 -0.23
CA ILE A 122 13.46 -20.54 0.88
C ILE A 122 12.12 -21.11 1.37
N CYS A 123 11.19 -21.49 0.47
CA CYS A 123 9.95 -22.17 0.84
C CYS A 123 10.21 -23.41 1.71
N ALA A 124 11.09 -24.29 1.22
CA ALA A 124 11.41 -25.55 1.89
C ALA A 124 12.08 -25.29 3.24
N LEU A 125 12.94 -24.27 3.34
CA LEU A 125 13.57 -23.85 4.59
C LEU A 125 12.53 -23.33 5.61
N ILE A 126 11.67 -22.38 5.21
CA ILE A 126 10.63 -21.81 6.08
C ILE A 126 9.71 -22.92 6.58
N TYR A 127 9.29 -23.82 5.69
CA TYR A 127 8.40 -24.92 6.05
C TYR A 127 9.10 -25.92 6.99
N THR A 128 10.37 -26.25 6.72
CA THR A 128 11.19 -27.11 7.60
C THR A 128 11.29 -26.51 9.00
N LEU A 129 11.61 -25.22 9.11
CA LEU A 129 11.68 -24.50 10.38
C LEU A 129 10.34 -24.48 11.10
N ALA A 130 9.23 -24.30 10.38
CA ALA A 130 7.89 -24.33 10.97
C ALA A 130 7.56 -25.71 11.60
N ILE A 131 7.90 -26.81 10.91
CA ILE A 131 7.72 -28.18 11.44
C ILE A 131 8.61 -28.40 12.67
N GLN A 132 9.87 -27.97 12.59
CA GLN A 132 10.83 -28.11 13.69
C GLN A 132 10.39 -27.33 14.94
N ILE A 133 9.94 -26.08 14.78
CA ILE A 133 9.40 -25.27 15.89
C ILE A 133 8.17 -25.97 16.50
N ARG A 134 7.24 -26.46 15.67
CA ARG A 134 6.06 -27.21 16.14
C ARG A 134 6.45 -28.39 17.03
N TYR A 135 7.43 -29.19 16.60
CA TYR A 135 7.89 -30.35 17.37
C TYR A 135 8.60 -29.95 18.68
N LEU A 136 9.39 -28.87 18.66
CA LEU A 136 10.06 -28.36 19.85
C LEU A 136 9.07 -27.86 20.91
N VAL A 137 7.98 -27.21 20.49
CA VAL A 137 7.03 -26.54 21.38
C VAL A 137 5.66 -27.20 21.41
N ASP A 138 5.55 -28.50 21.11
CA ASP A 138 4.26 -29.19 20.89
C ASP A 138 3.16 -28.84 21.91
N GLN A 139 3.46 -28.95 23.21
CA GLN A 139 2.52 -28.62 24.31
C GLN A 139 2.23 -27.11 24.45
N ALA A 140 3.09 -26.25 23.94
CA ALA A 140 2.98 -24.79 23.99
C ALA A 140 2.60 -24.16 22.65
N TRP A 141 2.32 -24.96 21.61
CA TRP A 141 2.09 -24.47 20.25
C TRP A 141 0.97 -23.44 20.16
N GLN A 142 -0.13 -23.66 20.90
CA GLN A 142 -1.25 -22.73 20.99
C GLN A 142 -0.86 -21.34 21.51
N ARG A 143 0.21 -21.26 22.33
CA ARG A 143 0.77 -19.99 22.82
C ARG A 143 1.81 -19.41 21.86
N VAL A 144 2.56 -20.28 21.18
CA VAL A 144 3.62 -19.90 20.24
C VAL A 144 3.05 -19.36 18.93
N VAL A 145 1.91 -19.87 18.47
CA VAL A 145 1.30 -19.44 17.20
C VAL A 145 0.98 -17.94 17.17
N PRO A 146 0.24 -17.37 18.15
CA PRO A 146 0.03 -15.92 18.21
C PRO A 146 1.33 -15.12 18.32
N MET A 147 2.35 -15.68 19.01
CA MET A 147 3.66 -15.06 19.11
C MET A 147 4.39 -15.03 17.76
N LEU A 148 4.33 -16.10 16.96
CA LEU A 148 4.89 -16.13 15.61
C LEU A 148 4.18 -15.13 14.69
N ALA A 149 2.86 -15.03 14.77
CA ALA A 149 2.11 -14.01 14.04
C ALA A 149 2.53 -12.59 14.47
N ALA A 150 2.70 -12.34 15.78
CA ALA A 150 3.20 -11.06 16.29
C ALA A 150 4.64 -10.76 15.84
N ILE A 151 5.53 -11.76 15.81
CA ILE A 151 6.89 -11.63 15.28
C ILE A 151 6.85 -11.26 13.79
N LEU A 152 5.97 -11.90 13.00
CA LEU A 152 5.81 -11.57 11.58
C LEU A 152 5.31 -10.14 11.39
N ILE A 153 4.33 -9.70 12.19
CA ILE A 153 3.86 -8.31 12.19
C ILE A 153 5.00 -7.36 12.51
N LEU A 154 5.74 -7.60 13.58
CA LEU A 154 6.86 -6.76 13.99
C LEU A 154 7.95 -6.71 12.93
N ALA A 155 8.37 -7.85 12.40
CA ALA A 155 9.37 -7.95 11.35
C ALA A 155 8.93 -7.20 10.08
N THR A 156 7.65 -7.32 9.71
CA THR A 156 7.08 -6.61 8.56
C THR A 156 7.06 -5.11 8.78
N ILE A 157 6.63 -4.65 9.97
CA ILE A 157 6.59 -3.22 10.30
C ILE A 157 8.00 -2.63 10.34
N VAL A 158 8.98 -3.34 10.92
CA VAL A 158 10.39 -2.91 10.95
C VAL A 158 10.94 -2.83 9.53
N TRP A 159 10.70 -3.85 8.70
CA TRP A 159 11.12 -3.85 7.30
C TRP A 159 10.45 -2.71 6.51
N ALA A 160 9.14 -2.53 6.64
CA ALA A 160 8.39 -1.47 5.97
C ALA A 160 8.83 -0.08 6.46
N SER A 161 9.11 0.08 7.75
CA SER A 161 9.64 1.32 8.31
C SER A 161 11.01 1.65 7.73
N SER A 162 11.91 0.66 7.62
CA SER A 162 13.20 0.82 6.97
C SER A 162 13.03 1.22 5.50
N LEU A 163 12.09 0.60 4.79
CA LEU A 163 11.79 0.91 3.39
C LEU A 163 11.25 2.33 3.23
N TYR A 164 10.11 2.64 3.85
CA TYR A 164 9.38 3.89 3.65
C TYR A 164 10.19 5.09 4.13
N ASN A 165 10.90 4.96 5.25
CA ASN A 165 11.74 6.05 5.74
C ASN A 165 13.07 6.12 4.98
N GLY A 166 13.71 4.99 4.67
CA GLY A 166 15.00 4.97 3.96
C GLY A 166 14.90 5.49 2.53
N HIS A 167 13.75 5.31 1.89
CA HIS A 167 13.49 5.69 0.50
C HIS A 167 12.56 6.89 0.36
N ARG A 168 12.25 7.61 1.45
CA ARG A 168 11.40 8.81 1.39
C ARG A 168 12.04 9.88 0.50
N THR A 169 11.21 10.71 -0.09
CA THR A 169 11.64 11.86 -0.87
C THR A 169 12.39 12.89 -0.02
N HIS A 170 13.31 13.61 -0.65
CA HIS A 170 14.02 14.75 -0.06
C HIS A 170 13.45 16.10 -0.55
N GLY A 171 12.40 16.05 -1.37
CA GLY A 171 11.76 17.21 -1.96
C GLY A 171 10.46 16.82 -2.66
N VAL A 172 9.86 17.73 -3.39
CA VAL A 172 8.62 17.48 -4.14
C VAL A 172 8.72 18.16 -5.48
N THR A 173 8.19 17.51 -6.51
CA THR A 173 8.04 18.06 -7.86
C THR A 173 6.76 17.50 -8.47
N GLY A 174 6.48 17.85 -9.72
CA GLY A 174 5.25 17.44 -10.40
C GLY A 174 4.03 18.15 -9.82
N THR A 175 2.85 17.72 -10.22
CA THR A 175 1.60 18.44 -9.98
C THR A 175 1.08 18.25 -8.56
N ASP A 176 0.66 17.02 -8.22
CA ASP A 176 -0.08 16.76 -6.98
C ASP A 176 0.84 16.78 -5.76
N PRO A 177 2.02 16.11 -5.79
CA PRO A 177 2.93 16.11 -4.65
C PRO A 177 3.38 17.50 -4.23
N TYR A 178 3.62 18.38 -5.22
CA TYR A 178 3.88 19.79 -4.97
C TYR A 178 2.66 20.50 -4.39
N ALA A 179 1.50 20.42 -5.04
CA ALA A 179 0.31 21.15 -4.62
C ALA A 179 -0.10 20.80 -3.18
N TYR A 180 -0.05 19.52 -2.79
CA TYR A 180 -0.35 19.12 -1.41
C TYR A 180 0.67 19.64 -0.40
N ALA A 181 1.97 19.56 -0.72
CA ALA A 181 3.03 20.06 0.15
C ALA A 181 2.94 21.58 0.30
N GLN A 182 2.79 22.31 -0.81
CA GLN A 182 2.70 23.77 -0.84
C GLN A 182 1.44 24.27 -0.12
N MET A 183 0.27 23.66 -0.36
CA MET A 183 -0.94 23.96 0.41
C MET A 183 -0.75 23.72 1.91
N GLY A 184 0.00 22.68 2.30
CA GLY A 184 0.36 22.42 3.69
C GLY A 184 1.26 23.51 4.27
N ILE A 185 2.26 23.96 3.52
CA ILE A 185 3.14 25.08 3.90
C ILE A 185 2.31 26.36 4.06
N ASP A 186 1.46 26.70 3.10
CA ASP A 186 0.62 27.90 3.13
C ASP A 186 -0.36 27.90 4.30
N LEU A 187 -0.95 26.75 4.64
CA LEU A 187 -1.76 26.61 5.84
C LEU A 187 -0.94 26.87 7.12
N ALA A 188 0.29 26.37 7.18
CA ALA A 188 1.16 26.52 8.34
C ALA A 188 1.72 27.95 8.49
N THR A 189 2.03 28.63 7.39
CA THR A 189 2.68 29.95 7.41
C THR A 189 1.70 31.11 7.29
N HIS A 190 0.60 30.93 6.55
CA HIS A 190 -0.35 31.99 6.20
C HIS A 190 -1.76 31.73 6.75
N GLY A 191 -2.06 30.52 7.25
CA GLY A 191 -3.39 30.17 7.76
C GLY A 191 -4.45 30.04 6.67
N THR A 192 -4.03 29.89 5.41
CA THR A 192 -4.92 29.75 4.25
C THR A 192 -4.39 28.65 3.31
N PRO A 193 -5.26 27.85 2.68
CA PRO A 193 -4.84 26.87 1.68
C PRO A 193 -4.55 27.50 0.30
N LEU A 194 -4.85 28.80 0.13
CA LEU A 194 -4.58 29.51 -1.12
C LEU A 194 -3.09 29.81 -1.25
N HIS A 195 -2.53 29.52 -2.41
CA HIS A 195 -1.15 29.86 -2.73
C HIS A 195 -1.07 31.22 -3.42
N ARG A 196 -0.07 32.04 -3.07
CA ARG A 196 0.12 33.37 -3.65
C ARG A 196 1.17 33.36 -4.74
N PHE A 197 0.73 33.53 -5.99
CA PHE A 197 1.60 33.70 -7.15
C PHE A 197 2.08 35.15 -7.28
N THR A 198 3.28 35.46 -6.76
CA THR A 198 3.80 36.83 -6.74
C THR A 198 4.16 37.41 -8.11
N LEU A 199 4.25 36.57 -9.15
CA LEU A 199 4.41 37.02 -10.53
C LEU A 199 3.13 37.64 -11.09
N PHE A 200 1.96 37.29 -10.55
CA PHE A 200 0.66 37.69 -11.10
C PHE A 200 0.48 39.21 -11.23
N PRO A 201 0.79 40.05 -10.21
CA PRO A 201 0.66 41.51 -10.34
C PRO A 201 1.48 42.11 -11.47
N SER A 202 2.63 41.51 -11.81
CA SER A 202 3.50 41.96 -12.92
C SER A 202 2.97 41.59 -14.30
N VAL A 203 2.03 40.64 -14.38
CA VAL A 203 1.52 40.05 -15.62
C VAL A 203 0.04 40.34 -15.84
N ALA A 204 -0.73 40.65 -14.79
CA ALA A 204 -2.18 40.84 -14.86
C ALA A 204 -2.63 41.90 -15.88
N SER A 205 -1.81 42.93 -16.13
CA SER A 205 -2.08 43.98 -17.13
C SER A 205 -1.59 43.66 -18.54
N LEU A 206 -0.82 42.58 -18.71
CA LEU A 206 -0.38 42.10 -20.01
C LEU A 206 -1.58 41.35 -20.61
N THR A 207 -2.00 41.73 -21.82
CA THR A 207 -3.12 41.09 -22.53
C THR A 207 -2.72 39.71 -23.06
N ILE A 208 -2.27 38.84 -22.17
CA ILE A 208 -1.82 37.46 -22.41
C ILE A 208 -2.52 36.52 -21.41
N PRO A 209 -2.70 35.23 -21.73
CA PRO A 209 -3.28 34.25 -20.81
C PRO A 209 -2.49 34.13 -19.51
N TRP A 210 -3.19 34.02 -18.37
CA TRP A 210 -2.56 33.89 -17.04
C TRP A 210 -2.29 32.44 -16.61
N SER A 211 -2.91 31.45 -17.26
CA SER A 211 -2.68 30.05 -16.91
C SER A 211 -1.19 29.64 -16.92
N PRO A 212 -0.31 30.21 -17.76
CA PRO A 212 1.10 29.80 -17.77
C PRO A 212 1.94 30.40 -16.64
N ILE A 213 1.39 31.26 -15.77
CA ILE A 213 2.11 31.77 -14.58
C ILE A 213 1.63 31.12 -13.29
N VAL A 214 0.68 30.17 -13.37
CA VAL A 214 0.28 29.33 -12.25
C VAL A 214 0.82 27.92 -12.43
N HIS A 215 1.12 27.25 -11.33
CA HIS A 215 1.56 25.87 -11.36
C HIS A 215 0.45 24.94 -11.84
N THR A 216 0.83 23.86 -12.52
CA THR A 216 -0.14 22.83 -12.88
C THR A 216 -0.74 22.23 -11.60
N GLY A 217 -2.07 22.20 -11.51
CA GLY A 217 -2.80 21.82 -10.28
C GLY A 217 -3.34 23.01 -9.48
N TYR A 218 -3.20 24.23 -9.99
CA TYR A 218 -3.83 25.43 -9.44
C TYR A 218 -4.80 26.07 -10.43
N HIS A 219 -5.83 26.74 -9.89
CA HIS A 219 -6.68 27.64 -10.67
C HIS A 219 -5.96 28.95 -10.98
N ILE A 220 -6.53 29.72 -11.90
CA ILE A 220 -6.12 31.12 -12.07
C ILE A 220 -6.40 31.92 -10.79
N PRO A 221 -5.60 32.97 -10.50
CA PRO A 221 -5.79 33.76 -9.30
C PRO A 221 -7.17 34.41 -9.20
N ILE A 222 -7.73 34.39 -7.99
CA ILE A 222 -9.09 34.89 -7.70
C ILE A 222 -9.09 36.35 -7.20
N ASN A 223 -7.92 36.94 -7.00
CA ASN A 223 -7.77 38.32 -6.56
C ASN A 223 -6.51 38.99 -7.10
N ALA A 224 -6.39 40.30 -6.89
CA ALA A 224 -5.28 41.12 -7.39
C ALA A 224 -3.91 40.79 -6.76
N ASN A 225 -3.88 40.09 -5.63
CA ASN A 225 -2.64 39.69 -4.97
C ASN A 225 -2.01 38.44 -5.60
N GLY A 226 -2.74 37.75 -6.49
CA GLY A 226 -2.29 36.49 -7.07
C GLY A 226 -2.65 35.26 -6.24
N ASP A 227 -3.59 35.35 -5.30
CA ASP A 227 -4.00 34.17 -4.53
C ASP A 227 -4.83 33.22 -5.40
N ALA A 228 -4.46 31.94 -5.41
CA ALA A 228 -5.06 30.91 -6.24
C ALA A 228 -5.31 29.61 -5.44
N PRO A 229 -6.50 29.00 -5.59
CA PRO A 229 -6.77 27.70 -4.98
C PRO A 229 -6.16 26.54 -5.79
N THR A 230 -5.87 25.45 -5.10
CA THR A 230 -5.55 24.16 -5.73
C THR A 230 -6.78 23.53 -6.38
N VAL A 231 -6.58 22.61 -7.32
CA VAL A 231 -7.64 21.73 -7.84
C VAL A 231 -7.88 20.50 -6.94
N TRP A 232 -7.14 20.40 -5.84
CA TRP A 232 -7.17 19.26 -4.91
C TRP A 232 -7.82 19.61 -3.57
N PRO A 233 -8.43 18.62 -2.86
CA PRO A 233 -9.02 18.83 -1.54
C PRO A 233 -7.99 19.23 -0.48
N ILE A 234 -8.42 20.05 0.49
CA ILE A 234 -7.54 20.61 1.52
C ILE A 234 -7.15 19.60 2.61
N GLY A 235 -8.03 18.63 2.90
CA GLY A 235 -7.94 17.85 4.14
C GLY A 235 -6.62 17.09 4.31
N GLY A 236 -6.07 16.54 3.21
CA GLY A 236 -4.78 15.84 3.26
C GLY A 236 -3.58 16.76 3.56
N SER A 237 -3.68 18.05 3.22
CA SER A 237 -2.65 19.05 3.49
C SER A 237 -2.61 19.55 4.93
N ILE A 238 -3.63 19.27 5.74
CA ILE A 238 -3.61 19.59 7.17
C ILE A 238 -2.52 18.77 7.89
N ALA A 239 -2.37 17.49 7.54
CA ALA A 239 -1.31 16.65 8.10
C ALA A 239 0.09 17.18 7.74
N PHE A 240 0.26 17.63 6.48
CA PHE A 240 1.49 18.28 6.03
C PHE A 240 1.75 19.60 6.75
N ALA A 241 0.72 20.44 6.95
CA ALA A 241 0.83 21.70 7.68
C ALA A 241 1.28 21.50 9.13
N LEU A 242 0.68 20.53 9.84
CA LEU A 242 1.07 20.19 11.20
C LEU A 242 2.52 19.68 11.27
N ALA A 243 2.91 18.79 10.36
CA ALA A 243 4.27 18.26 10.33
C ALA A 243 5.31 19.35 9.98
N TYR A 244 4.97 20.24 9.05
CA TYR A 244 5.80 21.40 8.71
C TYR A 244 5.94 22.37 9.88
N GLY A 245 4.85 22.66 10.60
CA GLY A 245 4.91 23.48 11.80
C GLY A 245 5.79 22.90 12.91
N LEU A 246 5.88 21.57 13.01
CA LEU A 246 6.66 20.88 14.03
C LEU A 246 8.14 20.67 13.67
N ALA A 247 8.44 20.39 12.40
CA ALA A 247 9.76 19.94 11.96
C ALA A 247 10.26 20.60 10.66
N GLY A 248 9.58 21.65 10.19
CA GLY A 248 9.87 22.32 8.93
C GLY A 248 9.71 21.38 7.72
N GLU A 249 10.51 21.63 6.68
CA GLU A 249 10.48 20.88 5.43
C GLU A 249 10.63 19.36 5.65
N ALA A 250 11.52 18.93 6.55
CA ALA A 250 11.73 17.51 6.86
C ALA A 250 10.47 16.82 7.40
N GLY A 251 9.58 17.57 8.07
CA GLY A 251 8.31 17.06 8.56
C GLY A 251 7.37 16.63 7.43
N LEU A 252 7.35 17.38 6.32
CA LEU A 252 6.49 17.08 5.15
C LEU A 252 6.74 15.65 4.64
N TYR A 253 8.01 15.28 4.52
CA TYR A 253 8.43 14.01 3.92
C TYR A 253 8.29 12.81 4.86
N LEU A 254 7.92 13.04 6.13
CA LEU A 254 7.65 11.98 7.11
C LEU A 254 6.16 11.63 7.21
N VAL A 255 5.26 12.50 6.75
CA VAL A 255 3.81 12.26 6.87
C VAL A 255 3.41 10.95 6.19
N ASN A 256 3.77 10.76 4.93
CA ASN A 256 3.38 9.56 4.19
C ASN A 256 3.97 8.27 4.74
N PRO A 257 5.29 8.18 5.03
CA PRO A 257 5.84 7.00 5.69
C PRO A 257 5.10 6.63 6.98
N LEU A 258 4.80 7.62 7.83
CA LEU A 258 4.10 7.39 9.10
C LEU A 258 2.65 6.96 8.90
N VAL A 259 1.92 7.64 8.00
CA VAL A 259 0.53 7.30 7.68
C VAL A 259 0.42 5.91 7.06
N SER A 260 1.34 5.53 6.16
CA SER A 260 1.37 4.19 5.57
C SER A 260 1.63 3.12 6.64
N LEU A 261 2.50 3.37 7.62
CA LEU A 261 2.69 2.46 8.76
C LEU A 261 1.43 2.35 9.64
N LEU A 262 0.73 3.46 9.87
CA LEU A 262 -0.56 3.46 10.57
C LEU A 262 -1.63 2.71 9.77
N LEU A 263 -1.62 2.80 8.44
CA LEU A 263 -2.50 2.04 7.55
C LEU A 263 -2.24 0.54 7.66
N LEU A 264 -0.98 0.10 7.76
CA LEU A 264 -0.66 -1.30 8.03
C LEU A 264 -1.25 -1.76 9.37
N ALA A 265 -1.05 -0.98 10.43
CA ALA A 265 -1.62 -1.30 11.75
C ALA A 265 -3.16 -1.34 11.72
N ALA A 266 -3.79 -0.37 11.05
CA ALA A 266 -5.23 -0.31 10.85
C ALA A 266 -5.73 -1.50 10.03
N THR A 267 -4.99 -1.96 9.02
CA THR A 267 -5.34 -3.15 8.23
C THR A 267 -5.33 -4.42 9.08
N GLY A 268 -4.31 -4.59 9.93
CA GLY A 268 -4.28 -5.68 10.90
C GLY A 268 -5.44 -5.61 11.90
N TRP A 269 -5.80 -4.41 12.35
CA TRP A 269 -6.95 -4.21 13.23
C TRP A 269 -8.27 -4.50 12.51
N LEU A 270 -8.44 -4.09 11.26
CA LEU A 270 -9.61 -4.41 10.45
C LEU A 270 -9.75 -5.93 10.25
N ALA A 271 -8.65 -6.63 9.94
CA ALA A 271 -8.63 -8.09 9.87
C ALA A 271 -9.08 -8.70 11.20
N TRP A 272 -8.50 -8.23 12.30
CA TRP A 272 -8.86 -8.70 13.63
C TRP A 272 -10.36 -8.50 13.91
N GLU A 273 -10.91 -7.34 13.57
CA GLU A 273 -12.32 -7.05 13.73
C GLU A 273 -13.17 -7.94 12.83
N LEU A 274 -13.01 -7.97 11.51
CA LEU A 274 -13.85 -8.75 10.59
C LEU A 274 -14.03 -10.22 11.02
N PHE A 275 -12.96 -10.83 11.54
CA PHE A 275 -12.96 -12.24 11.96
C PHE A 275 -13.23 -12.48 13.44
N ALA A 276 -13.57 -11.44 14.23
CA ALA A 276 -14.05 -11.68 15.59
C ALA A 276 -15.35 -12.51 15.58
N PRO A 277 -15.54 -13.43 16.54
CA PRO A 277 -16.75 -14.20 16.64
C PRO A 277 -17.94 -13.28 16.92
N LEU A 278 -18.96 -13.31 16.05
CA LEU A 278 -20.26 -12.75 16.36
C LEU A 278 -20.87 -13.62 17.45
N SER A 279 -21.09 -13.06 18.63
CA SER A 279 -21.61 -13.73 19.83
C SER A 279 -22.95 -14.47 19.64
N PHE A 280 -23.60 -14.36 18.48
CA PHE A 280 -25.03 -14.64 18.33
C PHE A 280 -25.39 -15.97 17.66
N ARG A 281 -24.53 -16.58 16.83
CA ARG A 281 -24.92 -17.81 16.07
C ARG A 281 -24.42 -19.12 16.65
N ALA A 282 -23.38 -19.12 17.47
CA ALA A 282 -22.83 -20.34 18.07
C ALA A 282 -23.63 -20.86 19.29
N LYS A 283 -24.66 -20.13 19.76
CA LYS A 283 -25.41 -20.48 20.98
C LYS A 283 -26.73 -21.23 20.74
N ARG A 284 -27.23 -21.36 19.49
CA ARG A 284 -28.59 -21.89 19.27
C ARG A 284 -28.71 -23.41 19.12
N GLU A 285 -27.61 -24.18 19.12
CA GLU A 285 -27.68 -25.63 18.84
C GLU A 285 -26.73 -26.53 19.66
N ILE A 286 -26.22 -26.09 20.81
CA ILE A 286 -25.33 -26.96 21.60
C ILE A 286 -25.90 -27.15 23.01
N SER A 287 -26.16 -28.41 23.35
CA SER A 287 -26.51 -28.94 24.66
C SER A 287 -25.49 -28.53 25.73
N LEU A 288 -25.98 -28.09 26.90
CA LEU A 288 -25.22 -27.41 27.97
C LEU A 288 -24.01 -28.20 28.53
N ALA A 289 -23.90 -29.51 28.31
CA ALA A 289 -22.83 -30.34 28.88
C ALA A 289 -21.58 -30.51 27.98
N GLN A 290 -21.69 -30.38 26.65
CA GLN A 290 -20.54 -30.44 25.73
C GLN A 290 -19.85 -29.08 25.52
N ILE A 291 -20.41 -28.03 26.14
CA ILE A 291 -20.03 -26.64 25.93
C ILE A 291 -18.76 -26.25 26.67
N GLU A 292 -18.49 -26.76 27.88
CA GLU A 292 -17.33 -26.28 28.67
C GLU A 292 -16.00 -26.84 28.18
N ILE A 293 -15.92 -28.14 27.87
CA ILE A 293 -14.68 -28.77 27.39
C ILE A 293 -14.39 -28.35 25.93
N SER A 294 -15.41 -28.19 25.09
CA SER A 294 -15.25 -27.70 23.73
C SER A 294 -15.00 -26.19 23.65
N ARG A 295 -15.35 -25.40 24.67
CA ARG A 295 -15.14 -23.93 24.66
C ARG A 295 -13.67 -23.54 24.79
N SER A 296 -12.88 -24.27 25.60
CA SER A 296 -11.45 -23.96 25.76
C SER A 296 -10.70 -24.20 24.45
N ALA A 297 -10.84 -25.41 23.86
CA ALA A 297 -10.13 -25.76 22.62
C ALA A 297 -10.61 -24.97 21.38
N ARG A 298 -11.87 -24.50 21.36
CA ARG A 298 -12.44 -23.76 20.23
C ARG A 298 -12.14 -22.26 20.29
N ASN A 299 -11.94 -21.68 21.46
CA ASN A 299 -11.59 -20.26 21.58
C ASN A 299 -10.14 -20.00 21.16
N ASP A 300 -9.23 -20.92 21.45
CA ASP A 300 -7.82 -20.73 21.15
C ASP A 300 -7.57 -20.75 19.62
N SER A 301 -8.19 -21.70 18.88
CA SER A 301 -8.07 -21.74 17.41
C SER A 301 -8.63 -20.51 16.69
N VAL A 302 -9.65 -19.85 17.25
CA VAL A 302 -10.19 -18.60 16.68
C VAL A 302 -9.20 -17.44 16.83
N ILE A 303 -8.50 -17.37 17.95
CA ILE A 303 -7.47 -16.35 18.19
C ILE A 303 -6.28 -16.57 17.25
N GLU A 304 -5.85 -17.82 17.09
CA GLU A 304 -4.77 -18.21 16.17
C GLU A 304 -5.06 -17.78 14.73
N HIS A 305 -6.22 -18.12 14.18
CA HIS A 305 -6.58 -17.77 12.81
C HIS A 305 -6.64 -16.26 12.61
N ARG A 306 -7.21 -15.51 13.56
CA ARG A 306 -7.29 -14.05 13.48
C ARG A 306 -5.91 -13.40 13.48
N ALA A 307 -5.01 -13.89 14.32
CA ALA A 307 -3.64 -13.39 14.38
C ALA A 307 -2.90 -13.62 13.05
N TRP A 308 -3.04 -14.81 12.46
CA TRP A 308 -2.45 -15.11 11.15
C TRP A 308 -3.05 -14.32 10.00
N ILE A 309 -4.38 -14.17 9.96
CA ILE A 309 -5.03 -13.35 8.91
C ILE A 309 -4.54 -11.91 9.01
N ALA A 310 -4.45 -11.34 10.21
CA ALA A 310 -3.91 -10.00 10.42
C ALA A 310 -2.44 -9.88 10.01
N ALA A 311 -1.60 -10.84 10.43
CA ALA A 311 -0.17 -10.84 10.10
C ALA A 311 0.08 -10.97 8.58
N LEU A 312 -0.64 -11.87 7.91
CA LEU A 312 -0.56 -12.04 6.47
C LEU A 312 -1.12 -10.84 5.71
N ALA A 313 -2.23 -10.24 6.15
CA ALA A 313 -2.79 -9.05 5.51
C ALA A 313 -1.81 -7.87 5.60
N ILE A 314 -1.17 -7.68 6.75
CA ILE A 314 -0.11 -6.68 6.93
C ILE A 314 1.07 -6.99 6.00
N ALA A 315 1.55 -8.23 5.96
CA ALA A 315 2.66 -8.63 5.10
C ALA A 315 2.37 -8.42 3.61
N ILE A 316 1.17 -8.80 3.14
CA ILE A 316 0.72 -8.60 1.76
C ILE A 316 0.69 -7.11 1.43
N LEU A 317 0.05 -6.30 2.27
CA LEU A 317 -0.09 -4.87 2.03
C LEU A 317 1.26 -4.14 2.10
N ALA A 318 2.09 -4.42 3.10
CA ALA A 318 3.40 -3.78 3.29
C ALA A 318 4.34 -4.01 2.12
N THR A 319 4.25 -5.18 1.49
CA THR A 319 5.05 -5.56 0.33
C THR A 319 4.36 -5.28 -1.01
N SER A 320 3.27 -4.51 -1.02
CA SER A 320 2.71 -3.94 -2.25
C SER A 320 3.63 -2.86 -2.80
N HIS A 321 3.94 -2.95 -4.10
CA HIS A 321 4.80 -1.97 -4.76
C HIS A 321 4.09 -0.60 -4.85
N THR A 322 2.80 -0.61 -5.13
CA THR A 322 1.95 0.59 -5.18
C THR A 322 1.96 1.29 -3.83
N LEU A 323 1.75 0.57 -2.72
CA LEU A 323 1.83 1.23 -1.41
C LEU A 323 3.21 1.84 -1.17
N PHE A 324 4.28 1.13 -1.52
CA PHE A 324 5.65 1.64 -1.41
C PHE A 324 5.87 2.93 -2.21
N ASP A 325 5.46 2.97 -3.49
CA ASP A 325 5.63 4.13 -4.37
C ASP A 325 5.00 5.40 -3.78
N TRP A 326 3.85 5.26 -3.13
CA TRP A 326 3.09 6.38 -2.57
C TRP A 326 3.37 6.65 -1.08
N ALA A 327 3.98 5.69 -0.38
CA ALA A 327 4.49 5.90 0.97
C ALA A 327 5.73 6.80 1.00
N THR A 328 6.45 6.93 -0.11
CA THR A 328 7.74 7.66 -0.20
C THR A 328 7.61 9.08 -0.75
N VAL A 329 6.45 9.48 -1.25
CA VAL A 329 6.16 10.81 -1.85
C VAL A 329 5.04 11.50 -1.08
N THR A 330 5.00 12.84 -1.07
CA THR A 330 3.97 13.67 -0.40
C THR A 330 2.61 13.63 -1.12
N MET A 331 1.94 12.49 -1.03
CA MET A 331 0.60 12.27 -1.60
C MET A 331 -0.43 12.03 -0.50
N VAL A 332 -1.72 12.02 -0.84
CA VAL A 332 -2.79 11.86 0.17
C VAL A 332 -3.49 10.50 0.12
N ASP A 333 -3.11 9.62 -0.81
CA ASP A 333 -3.74 8.30 -1.03
C ASP A 333 -3.68 7.41 0.21
N SER A 334 -2.53 7.38 0.90
CA SER A 334 -2.37 6.61 2.14
C SER A 334 -3.22 7.17 3.29
N GLN A 335 -3.43 8.49 3.32
CA GLN A 335 -4.30 9.15 4.31
C GLN A 335 -5.77 8.77 4.05
N ALA A 336 -6.22 8.85 2.80
CA ALA A 336 -7.55 8.43 2.39
C ALA A 336 -7.80 6.95 2.73
N ALA A 337 -6.85 6.08 2.42
CA ALA A 337 -6.92 4.65 2.76
C ALA A 337 -7.03 4.43 4.28
N LEU A 338 -6.22 5.13 5.09
CA LEU A 338 -6.24 5.01 6.55
C LEU A 338 -7.62 5.38 7.11
N PHE A 339 -8.15 6.55 6.75
CA PHE A 339 -9.43 7.01 7.28
C PHE A 339 -10.60 6.15 6.78
N THR A 340 -10.55 5.65 5.54
CA THR A 340 -11.52 4.68 5.02
C THR A 340 -11.52 3.39 5.84
N VAL A 341 -10.35 2.82 6.13
CA VAL A 341 -10.22 1.61 6.96
C VAL A 341 -10.74 1.87 8.39
N LEU A 342 -10.38 3.00 8.99
CA LEU A 342 -10.84 3.38 10.33
C LEU A 342 -12.37 3.51 10.39
N ALA A 343 -12.99 4.13 9.37
CA ALA A 343 -14.45 4.26 9.30
C ALA A 343 -15.14 2.88 9.32
N ILE A 344 -14.62 1.92 8.54
CA ILE A 344 -15.16 0.55 8.52
C ILE A 344 -14.93 -0.18 9.86
N ILE A 345 -13.74 -0.08 10.46
CA ILE A 345 -13.42 -0.66 11.78
C ILE A 345 -14.42 -0.17 12.84
N LEU A 346 -14.61 1.15 12.89
CA LEU A 346 -15.43 1.80 13.91
C LEU A 346 -16.91 1.48 13.70
N SER A 347 -17.37 1.38 12.44
CA SER A 347 -18.70 0.86 12.11
C SER A 347 -18.92 -0.58 12.58
N LEU A 348 -17.94 -1.48 12.34
CA LEU A 348 -18.00 -2.87 12.81
C LEU A 348 -18.06 -2.95 14.34
N ARG A 349 -17.27 -2.14 15.05
CA ARG A 349 -17.32 -2.06 16.52
C ARG A 349 -18.65 -1.54 17.03
N GLY A 350 -19.17 -0.48 16.41
CA GLY A 350 -20.50 0.06 16.73
C GLY A 350 -21.61 -0.97 16.56
N ALA A 351 -21.57 -1.74 15.48
CA ALA A 351 -22.53 -2.81 15.20
C ALA A 351 -22.48 -3.97 16.23
N ARG A 352 -21.33 -4.21 16.87
CA ARG A 352 -21.14 -5.31 17.84
C ARG A 352 -21.51 -4.92 19.26
N HIS A 353 -21.14 -3.70 19.68
CA HIS A 353 -21.41 -3.25 21.04
C HIS A 353 -22.91 -3.16 21.36
N THR A 354 -23.76 -2.93 20.36
CA THR A 354 -25.22 -2.91 20.52
C THR A 354 -25.87 -4.30 20.60
N SER A 355 -25.17 -5.36 20.18
CA SER A 355 -25.70 -6.74 20.13
C SER A 355 -25.82 -7.43 21.50
N VAL A 356 -25.07 -6.97 22.50
CA VAL A 356 -24.85 -7.70 23.77
C VAL A 356 -25.95 -7.46 24.82
N ALA A 357 -26.94 -6.60 24.55
CA ALA A 357 -27.94 -6.18 25.54
C ALA A 357 -29.08 -7.19 25.83
N ASN A 358 -29.19 -8.30 25.08
CA ASN A 358 -30.34 -9.21 25.14
C ASN A 358 -30.12 -10.56 25.86
N GLU A 359 -29.03 -10.75 26.61
CA GLU A 359 -28.82 -12.00 27.37
C GLU A 359 -29.24 -11.88 28.84
N ASN A 360 -29.87 -12.94 29.36
CA ASN A 360 -30.29 -13.16 30.77
C ASN A 360 -29.12 -13.06 31.75
N VAL A 361 -28.65 -11.84 32.00
CA VAL A 361 -27.60 -11.50 32.96
C VAL A 361 -28.29 -10.86 34.17
N SER A 362 -27.91 -11.30 35.38
CA SER A 362 -28.39 -10.75 36.66
C SER A 362 -28.55 -9.22 36.62
N GLU A 363 -29.69 -8.72 37.10
CA GLU A 363 -30.16 -7.33 36.97
C GLU A 363 -29.10 -6.26 37.33
N ARG A 364 -28.25 -6.49 38.35
CA ARG A 364 -27.14 -5.57 38.69
C ARG A 364 -26.00 -5.54 37.66
N ARG A 365 -25.63 -6.68 37.09
CA ARG A 365 -24.64 -6.75 35.99
C ARG A 365 -25.23 -6.24 34.70
N ARG A 366 -26.53 -6.38 34.50
CA ARG A 366 -27.28 -5.79 33.40
C ARG A 366 -27.25 -4.27 33.50
N LEU A 367 -27.61 -3.66 34.63
CA LEU A 367 -27.59 -2.20 34.83
C LEU A 367 -26.17 -1.59 34.71
N ALA A 368 -25.15 -2.23 35.29
CA ALA A 368 -23.76 -1.76 35.16
C ALA A 368 -23.18 -1.93 33.74
N ARG A 369 -23.62 -2.96 33.00
CA ARG A 369 -23.26 -3.14 31.58
C ARG A 369 -24.09 -2.26 30.66
N GLU A 370 -25.37 -2.04 30.94
CA GLU A 370 -26.23 -1.10 30.23
C GLU A 370 -25.66 0.31 30.37
N ALA A 371 -25.26 0.75 31.56
CA ALA A 371 -24.62 2.05 31.76
C ALA A 371 -23.31 2.22 30.95
N ARG A 372 -22.43 1.20 30.92
CA ARG A 372 -21.21 1.24 30.09
C ARG A 372 -21.51 1.12 28.59
N ASN A 373 -22.44 0.27 28.19
CA ASN A 373 -22.82 0.09 26.79
C ASN A 373 -23.57 1.31 26.25
N LEU A 374 -24.30 2.05 27.08
CA LEU A 374 -24.89 3.35 26.72
C LEU A 374 -23.83 4.42 26.47
N GLN A 375 -22.77 4.47 27.30
CA GLN A 375 -21.67 5.42 27.11
C GLN A 375 -20.82 5.12 25.87
N PHE A 376 -20.51 3.86 25.58
CA PHE A 376 -19.62 3.49 24.47
C PHE A 376 -20.35 3.10 23.17
N GLY A 377 -21.66 2.84 23.22
CA GLY A 377 -22.43 2.34 22.07
C GLY A 377 -22.63 3.35 20.94
N ILE A 378 -22.76 4.64 21.28
CA ILE A 378 -22.87 5.73 20.28
C ILE A 378 -21.52 6.32 19.88
N LEU A 379 -20.48 6.14 20.72
CA LEU A 379 -19.14 6.66 20.46
C LEU A 379 -18.56 6.09 19.16
N TYR A 380 -18.65 4.77 18.94
CA TYR A 380 -18.11 4.15 17.73
C TYR A 380 -18.77 4.62 16.43
N PRO A 381 -20.12 4.72 16.35
CA PRO A 381 -20.77 5.40 15.22
C PRO A 381 -20.31 6.84 15.01
N ILE A 382 -20.16 7.64 16.07
CA ILE A 382 -19.64 9.01 15.98
C ILE A 382 -18.23 9.01 15.40
N LEU A 383 -17.32 8.21 15.97
CA LEU A 383 -15.93 8.10 15.49
C LEU A 383 -15.89 7.58 14.04
N SER A 384 -16.77 6.66 13.67
CA SER A 384 -16.91 6.18 12.28
C SER A 384 -17.33 7.31 11.34
N GLY A 385 -18.25 8.17 11.79
CA GLY A 385 -18.66 9.37 11.07
C GLY A 385 -17.52 10.36 10.91
N LEU A 386 -16.79 10.66 11.99
CA LEU A 386 -15.61 11.51 11.94
C LEU A 386 -14.55 10.97 10.97
N ALA A 387 -14.31 9.65 10.97
CA ALA A 387 -13.37 9.00 10.06
C ALA A 387 -13.87 9.05 8.60
N LEU A 388 -15.17 8.85 8.34
CA LEU A 388 -15.76 9.01 7.01
C LEU A 388 -15.61 10.46 6.52
N GLY A 389 -15.92 11.43 7.38
CA GLY A 389 -15.77 12.85 7.08
C GLY A 389 -14.31 13.21 6.80
N ALA A 390 -13.36 12.66 7.55
CA ALA A 390 -11.93 12.83 7.30
C ALA A 390 -11.49 12.18 5.98
N ALA A 391 -11.98 10.97 5.67
CA ALA A 391 -11.71 10.31 4.40
C ALA A 391 -12.23 11.15 3.21
N TYR A 392 -13.46 11.67 3.30
CA TYR A 392 -14.01 12.63 2.33
C TYR A 392 -13.12 13.87 2.23
N PHE A 393 -12.77 14.49 3.35
CA PHE A 393 -12.03 15.75 3.35
C PHE A 393 -10.63 15.61 2.77
N VAL A 394 -10.00 14.44 2.92
CA VAL A 394 -8.75 14.10 2.25
C VAL A 394 -8.99 13.83 0.76
N ARG A 395 -10.06 13.11 0.42
CA ARG A 395 -10.40 12.75 -0.97
C ARG A 395 -11.91 12.55 -1.11
N HIS A 396 -12.56 13.44 -1.86
CA HIS A 396 -14.03 13.50 -1.95
C HIS A 396 -14.69 12.19 -2.38
N THR A 397 -14.05 11.41 -3.25
CA THR A 397 -14.58 10.12 -3.72
C THR A 397 -14.77 9.11 -2.60
N GLN A 398 -14.10 9.26 -1.45
CA GLN A 398 -14.24 8.34 -0.31
C GLN A 398 -15.60 8.44 0.39
N VAL A 399 -16.43 9.46 0.10
CA VAL A 399 -17.83 9.48 0.55
C VAL A 399 -18.61 8.24 0.09
N LEU A 400 -18.17 7.63 -1.02
CA LEU A 400 -18.79 6.44 -1.62
C LEU A 400 -18.66 5.16 -0.77
N ILE A 401 -17.92 5.18 0.35
CA ILE A 401 -17.95 4.08 1.34
C ILE A 401 -19.16 4.16 2.29
N ALA A 402 -19.90 5.27 2.30
CA ALA A 402 -21.07 5.45 3.16
C ALA A 402 -22.12 4.32 3.05
N PRO A 403 -22.41 3.73 1.87
CA PRO A 403 -23.28 2.56 1.77
C PRO A 403 -22.76 1.33 2.55
N ALA A 404 -21.44 1.09 2.57
CA ALA A 404 -20.86 0.00 3.36
C ALA A 404 -21.06 0.23 4.86
N ILE A 405 -20.80 1.45 5.33
CA ILE A 405 -21.07 1.89 6.71
C ILE A 405 -22.55 1.72 7.06
N PHE A 406 -23.44 2.14 6.16
CA PHE A 406 -24.89 1.98 6.32
C PHE A 406 -25.27 0.52 6.51
N ILE A 407 -24.79 -0.40 5.66
CA ILE A 407 -25.08 -1.83 5.80
C ILE A 407 -24.66 -2.36 7.18
N LEU A 408 -23.45 -2.00 7.62
CA LEU A 408 -22.93 -2.44 8.92
C LEU A 408 -23.77 -1.93 10.09
N LEU A 409 -24.17 -0.66 10.07
CA LEU A 409 -24.93 -0.04 11.15
C LEU A 409 -26.44 -0.35 11.10
N TRP A 410 -27.01 -0.61 9.92
CA TRP A 410 -28.44 -0.88 9.75
C TRP A 410 -28.81 -2.35 9.97
N PHE A 411 -27.96 -3.27 9.53
CA PHE A 411 -28.24 -4.72 9.67
C PHE A 411 -27.64 -5.32 10.94
N ASN A 412 -27.13 -4.49 11.85
CA ASN A 412 -26.76 -4.94 13.19
C ASN A 412 -28.00 -5.42 13.98
N PRO A 413 -27.85 -6.26 15.02
CA PRO A 413 -28.99 -6.84 15.75
C PRO A 413 -29.64 -5.88 16.76
N ALA A 414 -29.25 -4.61 16.83
CA ALA A 414 -29.81 -3.63 17.77
C ALA A 414 -31.30 -3.36 17.49
N PRO A 415 -32.05 -2.76 18.43
CA PRO A 415 -33.39 -2.23 18.16
C PRO A 415 -33.38 -1.17 17.05
N ARG A 416 -34.46 -1.05 16.29
CA ARG A 416 -34.58 -0.08 15.17
C ARG A 416 -34.23 1.35 15.58
N ASN A 417 -34.66 1.78 16.75
CA ASN A 417 -34.39 3.13 17.26
C ASN A 417 -32.89 3.38 17.48
N GLU A 418 -32.16 2.37 17.98
CA GLU A 418 -30.71 2.48 18.15
C GLU A 418 -29.97 2.49 16.82
N ARG A 419 -30.44 1.71 15.83
CA ARG A 419 -29.88 1.74 14.46
C ARG A 419 -30.02 3.12 13.83
N ILE A 420 -31.21 3.71 13.92
CA ILE A 420 -31.48 5.07 13.43
C ILE A 420 -30.60 6.08 14.16
N ARG A 421 -30.53 6.01 15.49
CA ARG A 421 -29.67 6.89 16.31
C ARG A 421 -28.21 6.78 15.89
N ASN A 422 -27.69 5.57 15.71
CA ASN A 422 -26.29 5.33 15.34
C ASN A 422 -25.99 5.84 13.93
N LEU A 423 -26.88 5.60 12.97
CA LEU A 423 -26.75 6.15 11.62
C LEU A 423 -26.77 7.68 11.62
N PHE A 424 -27.72 8.27 12.36
CA PHE A 424 -27.82 9.72 12.48
C PHE A 424 -26.57 10.32 13.14
N ALA A 425 -26.06 9.70 14.21
CA ALA A 425 -24.85 10.14 14.88
C ALA A 425 -23.61 10.05 13.98
N ALA A 426 -23.47 8.97 13.21
CA ALA A 426 -22.40 8.83 12.23
C ALA A 426 -22.52 9.86 11.10
N GLY A 427 -23.71 10.04 10.53
CA GLY A 427 -23.95 11.02 9.47
C GLY A 427 -23.70 12.46 9.92
N LEU A 428 -24.18 12.84 11.11
CA LEU A 428 -23.94 14.17 11.67
C LEU A 428 -22.47 14.41 11.94
N ALA A 429 -21.76 13.43 12.51
CA ALA A 429 -20.32 13.53 12.75
C ALA A 429 -19.51 13.66 11.45
N ALA A 430 -19.88 12.91 10.40
CA ALA A 430 -19.26 13.05 9.09
C ALA A 430 -19.48 14.44 8.49
N LEU A 431 -20.72 14.95 8.56
CA LEU A 431 -21.06 16.29 8.10
C LEU A 431 -20.25 17.36 8.85
N LEU A 432 -20.12 17.26 10.17
CA LEU A 432 -19.33 18.22 10.97
C LEU A 432 -17.87 18.34 10.50
N VAL A 433 -17.26 17.23 10.07
CA VAL A 433 -15.89 17.24 9.53
C VAL A 433 -15.84 17.76 8.08
N ALA A 434 -16.91 17.54 7.29
CA ALA A 434 -17.01 18.05 5.92
C ALA A 434 -17.38 19.54 5.84
N LEU A 435 -17.99 20.13 6.88
CA LEU A 435 -18.46 21.52 6.86
C LEU A 435 -17.37 22.56 6.53
N PRO A 436 -16.14 22.50 7.07
CA PRO A 436 -15.08 23.44 6.72
C PRO A 436 -14.75 23.43 5.22
N ASP A 437 -14.78 22.25 4.59
CA ASP A 437 -14.55 22.07 3.15
C ASP A 437 -15.67 22.69 2.31
N LEU A 438 -16.93 22.35 2.63
CA LEU A 438 -18.10 22.91 1.94
C LEU A 438 -18.17 24.44 2.08
N TRP A 439 -17.77 24.97 3.24
CA TRP A 439 -17.67 26.40 3.47
C TRP A 439 -16.56 27.04 2.64
N TYR A 440 -15.40 26.38 2.54
CA TYR A 440 -14.32 26.79 1.65
C TYR A 440 -14.80 26.85 0.19
N HIS A 441 -15.53 25.83 -0.30
CA HIS A 441 -16.09 25.86 -1.65
C HIS A 441 -17.07 27.00 -1.87
N GLN A 442 -17.92 27.30 -0.87
CA GLN A 442 -18.83 28.45 -0.96
C GLN A 442 -18.09 29.76 -1.18
N ILE A 443 -16.98 29.96 -0.45
CA ILE A 443 -16.22 31.21 -0.49
C ILE A 443 -15.41 31.31 -1.78
N VAL A 444 -14.73 30.23 -2.17
CA VAL A 444 -13.73 30.25 -3.24
C VAL A 444 -14.33 29.97 -4.60
N PHE A 445 -15.29 29.05 -4.69
CA PHE A 445 -15.91 28.62 -5.94
C PHE A 445 -17.37 29.09 -6.08
N GLY A 446 -17.91 29.76 -5.05
CA GLY A 446 -19.25 30.35 -5.06
C GLY A 446 -20.41 29.37 -4.80
N SER A 447 -20.13 28.08 -4.61
CA SER A 447 -21.14 27.05 -4.36
C SER A 447 -20.56 25.89 -3.55
N TRP A 448 -21.38 25.28 -2.68
CA TRP A 448 -21.01 24.11 -1.85
C TRP A 448 -20.76 22.84 -2.68
N LEU A 449 -21.23 22.83 -3.93
CA LEU A 449 -21.18 21.66 -4.81
C LEU A 449 -20.32 21.90 -6.06
N SER A 450 -19.60 23.02 -6.12
CA SER A 450 -18.67 23.26 -7.21
C SER A 450 -17.40 22.44 -6.95
N PRO A 451 -17.02 21.50 -7.84
CA PRO A 451 -15.82 20.72 -7.65
C PRO A 451 -14.58 21.61 -7.85
N GLU A 452 -13.52 21.38 -7.08
CA GLU A 452 -12.25 22.09 -7.30
C GLU A 452 -11.58 21.66 -8.59
N SER A 453 -11.83 20.45 -9.06
CA SER A 453 -11.26 19.93 -10.30
C SER A 453 -12.30 19.85 -11.40
N THR A 454 -11.88 20.20 -12.62
CA THR A 454 -12.65 19.95 -13.83
C THR A 454 -12.64 18.47 -14.24
N GLU A 455 -11.92 17.61 -13.52
CA GLU A 455 -11.83 16.16 -13.78
C GLU A 455 -13.17 15.43 -13.79
N LEU A 456 -14.20 15.97 -13.12
CA LEU A 456 -15.54 15.39 -13.20
C LEU A 456 -16.05 15.32 -14.65
N SER A 457 -15.61 16.24 -15.53
CA SER A 457 -15.93 16.23 -16.96
C SER A 457 -15.28 15.07 -17.73
N LEU A 458 -14.25 14.43 -17.17
CA LEU A 458 -13.57 13.28 -17.76
C LEU A 458 -14.32 11.96 -17.53
N PHE A 459 -15.28 11.93 -16.59
CA PHE A 459 -16.02 10.71 -16.29
C PHE A 459 -16.95 10.33 -17.45
N SER A 460 -16.76 9.13 -18.00
CA SER A 460 -17.57 8.60 -19.08
C SER A 460 -17.75 7.08 -18.99
N ILE A 461 -18.95 6.61 -19.29
CA ILE A 461 -19.27 5.18 -19.41
C ILE A 461 -18.44 4.54 -20.54
N THR A 462 -18.13 5.28 -21.61
CA THR A 462 -17.34 4.77 -22.74
C THR A 462 -15.90 4.45 -22.35
N SER A 463 -15.36 5.10 -21.31
CA SER A 463 -13.99 4.89 -20.83
C SER A 463 -13.84 3.66 -19.95
N ALA A 464 -14.93 3.03 -19.52
CA ALA A 464 -14.90 1.91 -18.58
C ALA A 464 -14.09 0.71 -19.07
N GLY A 465 -14.26 0.31 -20.34
CA GLY A 465 -13.55 -0.84 -20.89
C GLY A 465 -12.03 -0.64 -20.97
N GLU A 466 -11.60 0.52 -21.48
CA GLU A 466 -10.18 0.89 -21.57
C GLU A 466 -9.56 0.97 -20.17
N THR A 467 -10.25 1.64 -19.24
CA THR A 467 -9.80 1.81 -17.86
C THR A 467 -9.65 0.46 -17.13
N ILE A 468 -10.62 -0.45 -17.27
CA ILE A 468 -10.55 -1.80 -16.67
C ILE A 468 -9.34 -2.56 -17.20
N SER A 469 -9.10 -2.54 -18.52
CA SER A 469 -7.96 -3.23 -19.12
C SER A 469 -6.60 -2.68 -18.65
N GLY A 470 -6.52 -1.37 -18.41
CA GLY A 470 -5.34 -0.74 -17.83
C GLY A 470 -5.14 -1.10 -16.34
N LEU A 471 -6.23 -1.18 -15.57
CA LEU A 471 -6.20 -1.60 -14.17
C LEU A 471 -5.78 -3.05 -14.01
N ASP A 472 -6.27 -3.95 -14.85
CA ASP A 472 -5.95 -5.38 -14.80
C ASP A 472 -4.43 -5.61 -14.87
N ALA A 473 -3.74 -4.87 -15.76
CA ALA A 473 -2.29 -4.96 -15.88
C ALA A 473 -1.53 -4.51 -14.61
N GLY A 474 -2.08 -3.55 -13.87
CA GLY A 474 -1.48 -3.05 -12.62
C GLY A 474 -1.81 -3.92 -11.41
N LEU A 475 -3.10 -4.17 -11.16
CA LEU A 475 -3.56 -4.90 -9.98
C LEU A 475 -3.15 -6.39 -10.01
N LEU A 476 -3.18 -6.99 -11.21
CA LEU A 476 -2.75 -8.38 -11.44
C LEU A 476 -1.26 -8.49 -11.75
N ALA A 477 -0.49 -7.40 -11.57
CA ALA A 477 0.94 -7.45 -11.74
C ALA A 477 1.57 -8.48 -10.78
N ALA A 478 2.69 -9.07 -11.19
CA ALA A 478 3.41 -10.08 -10.40
C ALA A 478 3.83 -9.57 -9.00
N ARG A 479 4.13 -8.26 -8.89
CA ARG A 479 4.48 -7.60 -7.62
C ARG A 479 3.27 -7.18 -6.77
N GLU A 480 2.06 -7.28 -7.32
CA GLU A 480 0.80 -6.95 -6.66
C GLU A 480 -0.01 -8.21 -6.36
N PHE A 481 -1.30 -8.29 -6.75
CA PHE A 481 -2.17 -9.41 -6.38
C PHE A 481 -2.13 -10.57 -7.39
N GLY A 482 -1.41 -10.45 -8.51
CA GLY A 482 -1.40 -11.44 -9.59
C GLY A 482 -1.14 -12.87 -9.13
N TRP A 483 -0.04 -13.09 -8.40
CA TRP A 483 0.30 -14.42 -7.85
C TRP A 483 -0.63 -14.89 -6.73
N LEU A 484 -1.36 -13.97 -6.10
CA LEU A 484 -2.23 -14.26 -4.96
C LEU A 484 -3.72 -14.36 -5.36
N LEU A 485 -4.05 -14.18 -6.65
CA LEU A 485 -5.41 -14.18 -7.16
C LEU A 485 -6.22 -15.43 -6.77
N PRO A 486 -5.67 -16.67 -6.80
CA PRO A 486 -6.42 -17.84 -6.36
C PRO A 486 -6.90 -17.74 -4.90
N PHE A 487 -6.06 -17.22 -4.01
CA PHE A 487 -6.41 -17.02 -2.60
C PHE A 487 -7.35 -15.84 -2.41
N LEU A 488 -7.21 -14.77 -3.20
CA LEU A 488 -8.14 -13.65 -3.19
C LEU A 488 -9.57 -14.12 -3.55
N ILE A 489 -9.72 -14.84 -4.67
CA ILE A 489 -11.02 -15.37 -5.14
C ILE A 489 -11.61 -16.33 -4.10
N TYR A 490 -10.81 -17.30 -3.66
CA TYR A 490 -11.26 -18.30 -2.70
C TYR A 490 -11.62 -17.67 -1.34
N GLY A 491 -10.83 -16.70 -0.88
CA GLY A 491 -11.09 -15.93 0.34
C GLY A 491 -12.37 -15.11 0.24
N ALA A 492 -12.60 -14.40 -0.86
CA ALA A 492 -13.83 -13.66 -1.10
C ALA A 492 -15.06 -14.59 -1.10
N PHE A 493 -14.98 -15.73 -1.79
CA PHE A 493 -16.04 -16.76 -1.79
C PHE A 493 -16.33 -17.27 -0.38
N ARG A 494 -15.29 -17.68 0.36
CA ARG A 494 -15.45 -18.21 1.71
C ARG A 494 -15.99 -17.15 2.66
N PHE A 495 -15.56 -15.89 2.50
CA PHE A 495 -15.99 -14.77 3.31
C PHE A 495 -17.46 -14.45 3.09
N ALA A 496 -17.91 -14.43 1.83
CA ALA A 496 -19.32 -14.28 1.49
C ALA A 496 -20.21 -15.38 2.09
N ARG A 497 -19.68 -16.62 2.14
CA ARG A 497 -20.38 -17.75 2.76
C ARG A 497 -20.47 -17.63 4.28
N ASP A 498 -19.39 -17.23 4.95
CA ASP A 498 -19.30 -17.21 6.42
C ASP A 498 -19.83 -15.94 7.07
N LYS A 499 -19.77 -14.81 6.37
CA LYS A 499 -19.94 -13.46 6.93
C LYS A 499 -20.84 -12.60 6.05
N ARG A 500 -22.11 -13.00 5.86
CA ARG A 500 -23.03 -12.39 4.89
C ARG A 500 -23.16 -10.86 4.96
N ILE A 501 -23.26 -10.27 6.15
CA ILE A 501 -23.46 -8.81 6.28
C ILE A 501 -22.15 -8.09 6.00
N GLU A 502 -21.06 -8.55 6.63
CA GLU A 502 -19.74 -7.97 6.44
C GLU A 502 -19.26 -8.15 4.99
N SER A 503 -19.61 -9.25 4.32
CA SER A 503 -19.30 -9.46 2.91
C SER A 503 -20.06 -8.53 1.99
N VAL A 504 -21.34 -8.23 2.29
CA VAL A 504 -22.09 -7.22 1.53
C VAL A 504 -21.47 -5.85 1.74
N ALA A 505 -21.07 -5.50 2.97
CA ALA A 505 -20.41 -4.23 3.24
C ALA A 505 -19.06 -4.10 2.50
N VAL A 506 -18.21 -5.14 2.53
CA VAL A 506 -16.94 -5.17 1.78
C VAL A 506 -17.19 -5.13 0.27
N ALA A 507 -18.21 -5.86 -0.23
CA ALA A 507 -18.57 -5.83 -1.65
C ALA A 507 -19.09 -4.46 -2.10
N LEU A 508 -19.84 -3.73 -1.25
CA LEU A 508 -20.26 -2.37 -1.55
C LEU A 508 -19.08 -1.39 -1.50
N TRP A 509 -18.18 -1.54 -0.52
CA TRP A 509 -16.97 -0.73 -0.45
C TRP A 509 -16.14 -0.88 -1.73
N LEU A 510 -15.80 -2.11 -2.12
CA LEU A 510 -15.03 -2.38 -3.34
C LEU A 510 -15.81 -2.02 -4.60
N GLY A 511 -17.05 -2.49 -4.72
CA GLY A 511 -17.84 -2.39 -5.95
C GLY A 511 -18.28 -0.97 -6.28
N VAL A 512 -18.69 -0.16 -5.29
CA VAL A 512 -19.11 1.22 -5.54
C VAL A 512 -17.91 2.10 -5.89
N LEU A 513 -16.80 2.00 -5.14
CA LEU A 513 -15.61 2.79 -5.44
C LEU A 513 -14.97 2.38 -6.76
N ILE A 514 -14.72 1.08 -7.00
CA ILE A 514 -14.15 0.62 -8.28
C ILE A 514 -15.10 0.98 -9.42
N GLY A 515 -16.40 0.72 -9.27
CA GLY A 515 -17.42 1.02 -10.28
C GLY A 515 -17.51 2.50 -10.64
N PHE A 516 -17.28 3.40 -9.68
CA PHE A 516 -17.20 4.83 -9.93
C PHE A 516 -15.88 5.20 -10.64
N HIS A 517 -14.75 4.70 -10.13
CA HIS A 517 -13.43 5.05 -10.64
C HIS A 517 -13.15 4.50 -12.04
N VAL A 518 -13.71 3.35 -12.44
CA VAL A 518 -13.53 2.83 -13.81
C VAL A 518 -14.11 3.76 -14.88
N LEU A 519 -15.01 4.67 -14.51
CA LEU A 519 -15.54 5.67 -15.43
C LEU A 519 -14.55 6.82 -15.70
N TYR A 520 -13.43 6.87 -14.96
CA TYR A 520 -12.42 7.92 -15.05
C TYR A 520 -11.23 7.45 -15.91
N PRO A 521 -11.04 7.96 -17.14
CA PRO A 521 -10.00 7.46 -18.06
C PRO A 521 -8.56 7.69 -17.58
N ALA A 522 -8.35 8.66 -16.68
CA ALA A 522 -7.04 8.94 -16.10
C ALA A 522 -6.78 8.13 -14.81
N LEU A 523 -7.64 7.15 -14.50
CA LEU A 523 -7.50 6.31 -13.32
C LEU A 523 -6.13 5.63 -13.29
N ARG A 524 -5.45 5.76 -12.16
CA ARG A 524 -4.21 5.09 -11.84
C ARG A 524 -4.46 4.07 -10.73
N LEU A 525 -3.60 3.06 -10.65
CA LEU A 525 -3.70 2.04 -9.60
C LEU A 525 -3.63 2.64 -8.18
N ARG A 526 -2.94 3.77 -8.01
CA ARG A 526 -2.86 4.52 -6.75
C ARG A 526 -4.22 4.99 -6.23
N ASP A 527 -5.15 5.27 -7.15
CA ASP A 527 -6.47 5.77 -6.81
C ASP A 527 -7.31 4.67 -6.14
N LEU A 528 -6.91 3.41 -6.35
CA LEU A 528 -7.46 2.22 -5.71
C LEU A 528 -6.69 1.79 -4.44
N LEU A 529 -5.76 2.59 -3.94
CA LEU A 529 -5.01 2.27 -2.72
C LEU A 529 -5.94 2.09 -1.49
N PRO A 530 -7.04 2.87 -1.32
CA PRO A 530 -8.01 2.62 -0.25
C PRO A 530 -8.61 1.22 -0.24
N GLU A 531 -8.65 0.51 -1.36
CA GLU A 531 -9.24 -0.82 -1.52
C GLU A 531 -8.25 -1.94 -1.17
N PHE A 532 -6.94 -1.66 -1.21
CA PHE A 532 -5.89 -2.66 -0.98
C PHE A 532 -5.99 -3.36 0.39
N PRO A 533 -6.33 -2.69 1.50
CA PRO A 533 -6.59 -3.36 2.78
C PRO A 533 -7.64 -4.46 2.69
N ALA A 534 -8.77 -4.21 2.02
CA ALA A 534 -9.82 -5.23 1.86
C ALA A 534 -9.32 -6.42 1.04
N LEU A 535 -8.64 -6.15 -0.08
CA LEU A 535 -8.07 -7.18 -0.95
C LEU A 535 -7.01 -8.02 -0.22
N ALA A 536 -6.12 -7.37 0.55
CA ALA A 536 -5.10 -8.04 1.35
C ALA A 536 -5.73 -8.94 2.42
N ILE A 537 -6.78 -8.47 3.11
CA ILE A 537 -7.49 -9.25 4.11
C ILE A 537 -8.23 -10.44 3.50
N MET A 538 -8.92 -10.25 2.36
CA MET A 538 -9.59 -11.35 1.65
C MET A 538 -8.58 -12.39 1.19
N THR A 539 -7.44 -11.97 0.67
CA THR A 539 -6.34 -12.85 0.27
C THR A 539 -5.78 -13.63 1.46
N ALA A 540 -5.46 -12.95 2.56
CA ALA A 540 -4.95 -13.57 3.78
C ALA A 540 -5.95 -14.57 4.37
N PHE A 541 -7.23 -14.22 4.40
CA PHE A 541 -8.29 -15.14 4.80
C PHE A 541 -8.40 -16.33 3.86
N GLY A 542 -8.30 -16.12 2.56
CA GLY A 542 -8.29 -17.18 1.57
C GLY A 542 -7.17 -18.19 1.78
N VAL A 543 -5.95 -17.72 2.09
CA VAL A 543 -4.83 -18.61 2.45
C VAL A 543 -5.19 -19.45 3.68
N VAL A 544 -5.63 -18.81 4.77
CA VAL A 544 -5.94 -19.51 6.02
C VAL A 544 -7.11 -20.49 5.85
N ALA A 545 -8.19 -20.06 5.21
CA ALA A 545 -9.37 -20.90 4.97
C ALA A 545 -9.04 -22.08 4.05
N PHE A 546 -8.24 -21.86 3.00
CA PHE A 546 -7.86 -22.91 2.06
C PHE A 546 -7.07 -23.99 2.78
N MET A 547 -6.16 -23.58 3.66
CA MET A 547 -5.37 -24.49 4.50
C MET A 547 -6.23 -25.31 5.47
N ILE A 548 -7.28 -24.73 6.03
CA ILE A 548 -8.23 -25.42 6.91
C ILE A 548 -9.07 -26.43 6.12
N ASP A 549 -9.62 -26.01 4.97
CA ASP A 549 -10.52 -26.87 4.19
C ASP A 549 -9.75 -28.04 3.54
N LEU A 550 -8.48 -27.85 3.15
CA LEU A 550 -7.63 -28.93 2.63
C LEU A 550 -7.37 -30.04 3.65
N GLU A 551 -7.28 -29.69 4.94
CA GLU A 551 -7.09 -30.66 6.03
C GLU A 551 -8.23 -31.69 6.09
N GLY A 552 -9.46 -31.30 5.72
CA GLY A 552 -10.63 -32.16 5.71
C GLY A 552 -10.72 -33.10 4.50
N PHE A 553 -10.01 -32.82 3.40
CA PHE A 553 -10.12 -33.59 2.16
C PHE A 553 -9.10 -34.72 2.05
N TRP A 554 -7.82 -34.41 2.23
CA TRP A 554 -6.73 -35.40 2.10
C TRP A 554 -5.49 -34.91 2.84
N LYS A 555 -4.99 -35.65 3.83
CA LYS A 555 -3.92 -35.16 4.74
C LYS A 555 -2.69 -34.57 3.99
N PRO A 556 -2.13 -35.19 2.93
CA PRO A 556 -1.02 -34.61 2.17
C PRO A 556 -1.35 -33.34 1.37
N SER A 557 -2.62 -33.10 1.02
CA SER A 557 -3.03 -31.92 0.21
C SER A 557 -2.69 -30.61 0.92
N ARG A 558 -2.86 -30.56 2.25
CA ARG A 558 -2.51 -29.42 3.10
C ARG A 558 -1.04 -29.03 2.91
N SER A 559 -0.16 -30.01 2.83
CA SER A 559 1.28 -29.78 2.73
C SER A 559 1.68 -29.19 1.38
N ILE A 560 1.05 -29.71 0.31
CA ILE A 560 1.20 -29.18 -1.04
C ILE A 560 0.62 -27.76 -1.11
N GLY A 561 -0.57 -27.54 -0.55
CA GLY A 561 -1.22 -26.24 -0.49
C GLY A 561 -0.38 -25.19 0.24
N LEU A 562 0.22 -25.53 1.39
CA LEU A 562 1.12 -24.64 2.12
C LEU A 562 2.34 -24.27 1.28
N THR A 563 2.94 -25.26 0.64
CA THR A 563 4.14 -25.05 -0.18
C THR A 563 3.82 -24.13 -1.35
N ILE A 564 2.68 -24.33 -2.03
CA ILE A 564 2.21 -23.46 -3.11
C ILE A 564 1.94 -22.04 -2.58
N ALA A 565 1.25 -21.90 -1.45
CA ALA A 565 0.97 -20.59 -0.85
C ALA A 565 2.24 -19.82 -0.50
N LEU A 566 3.20 -20.49 0.16
CA LEU A 566 4.51 -19.91 0.48
C LEU A 566 5.28 -19.52 -0.78
N PHE A 567 5.25 -20.37 -1.82
CA PHE A 567 5.93 -20.11 -3.07
C PHE A 567 5.38 -18.91 -3.82
N LEU A 568 4.04 -18.83 -3.95
CA LEU A 568 3.38 -17.70 -4.59
C LEU A 568 3.63 -16.39 -3.84
N PHE A 569 3.66 -16.43 -2.50
CA PHE A 569 4.01 -15.27 -1.70
C PHE A 569 5.48 -14.86 -1.89
N LEU A 570 6.41 -15.82 -1.80
CA LEU A 570 7.84 -15.55 -1.92
C LEU A 570 8.21 -14.99 -3.28
N ILE A 571 7.62 -15.50 -4.36
CA ILE A 571 7.95 -14.97 -5.68
C ILE A 571 7.36 -13.58 -5.92
N ARG A 572 6.16 -13.30 -5.37
CA ARG A 572 5.59 -11.96 -5.39
C ARG A 572 6.53 -10.94 -4.74
N VAL A 573 7.11 -11.28 -3.59
CA VAL A 573 7.93 -10.34 -2.80
C VAL A 573 9.41 -10.39 -3.17
N TRP A 574 9.83 -11.26 -4.09
CA TRP A 574 11.25 -11.53 -4.39
C TRP A 574 12.04 -10.27 -4.76
N ASN A 575 11.47 -9.39 -5.59
CA ASN A 575 12.13 -8.13 -5.99
C ASN A 575 11.82 -6.98 -5.04
N VAL A 576 10.87 -7.17 -4.11
CA VAL A 576 10.44 -6.13 -3.17
C VAL A 576 11.27 -6.17 -1.89
N LEU A 577 11.51 -7.37 -1.34
CA LEU A 577 12.27 -7.56 -0.10
C LEU A 577 13.67 -6.93 -0.11
N PRO A 578 14.43 -6.93 -1.22
CA PRO A 578 15.75 -6.32 -1.27
C PRO A 578 15.76 -4.80 -1.40
N ILE A 579 14.62 -4.16 -1.73
CA ILE A 579 14.57 -2.70 -2.01
C ILE A 579 15.19 -1.85 -0.89
N PRO A 580 14.97 -2.11 0.42
CA PRO A 580 15.58 -1.31 1.50
C PRO A 580 17.11 -1.26 1.48
N PHE A 581 17.75 -2.21 0.79
CA PHE A 581 19.21 -2.29 0.66
C PHE A 581 19.72 -1.75 -0.68
N GLY A 582 18.80 -1.38 -1.57
CA GLY A 582 19.10 -0.80 -2.88
C GLY A 582 19.14 0.72 -2.88
N THR A 583 19.32 1.29 -4.05
CA THR A 583 19.20 2.74 -4.26
C THR A 583 17.72 3.15 -4.23
N PRO A 584 17.40 4.35 -3.71
CA PRO A 584 16.07 4.93 -3.87
C PRO A 584 15.60 4.89 -5.33
N GLN A 585 14.39 4.37 -5.54
CA GLN A 585 13.74 4.37 -6.84
C GLN A 585 12.95 5.66 -6.97
N SER A 586 13.16 6.40 -8.05
CA SER A 586 12.41 7.60 -8.35
C SER A 586 10.98 7.23 -8.77
N SER A 587 9.99 7.71 -8.03
CA SER A 587 8.58 7.69 -8.41
C SER A 587 8.10 9.09 -8.80
N PHE A 588 6.86 9.22 -9.27
CA PHE A 588 6.28 10.51 -9.65
C PHE A 588 6.31 11.49 -8.47
N GLY A 589 6.90 12.66 -8.67
CA GLY A 589 7.04 13.73 -7.67
C GLY A 589 8.12 13.50 -6.60
N TYR A 590 8.89 12.42 -6.71
CA TYR A 590 10.07 12.18 -5.89
C TYR A 590 11.23 13.08 -6.30
N LEU A 591 11.94 13.64 -5.32
CA LEU A 591 13.26 14.26 -5.50
C LEU A 591 14.30 13.50 -4.66
N SER A 592 15.38 13.08 -5.31
CA SER A 592 16.57 12.60 -4.60
C SER A 592 17.22 13.75 -3.82
N ALA A 593 18.12 13.42 -2.89
CA ALA A 593 18.90 14.44 -2.19
C ALA A 593 19.75 15.30 -3.15
N SER A 594 20.31 14.69 -4.22
CA SER A 594 21.08 15.43 -5.23
C SER A 594 20.18 16.37 -6.05
N GLN A 595 18.98 15.91 -6.41
CA GLN A 595 18.02 16.72 -7.15
C GLN A 595 17.49 17.89 -6.32
N ARG A 596 17.20 17.65 -5.04
CA ARG A 596 16.84 18.70 -4.10
C ARG A 596 17.93 19.76 -3.96
N ALA A 597 19.20 19.34 -3.90
CA ALA A 597 20.36 20.25 -3.85
C ALA A 597 20.55 21.03 -5.16
N ALA A 598 20.18 20.47 -6.31
CA ALA A 598 20.24 21.17 -7.59
C ALA A 598 19.30 22.40 -7.64
N PHE A 599 18.15 22.35 -6.98
CA PHE A 599 17.28 23.54 -6.85
C PHE A 599 17.86 24.61 -5.91
N GLU A 600 18.60 24.22 -4.87
CA GLU A 600 19.39 25.18 -4.07
C GLU A 600 20.49 25.82 -4.90
N GLN A 601 21.17 25.03 -5.75
CA GLN A 601 22.16 25.55 -6.69
C GLN A 601 21.52 26.54 -7.67
N LEU A 602 20.32 26.25 -8.18
CA LEU A 602 19.56 27.17 -9.04
C LEU A 602 19.32 28.53 -8.35
N SER A 603 19.07 28.55 -7.04
CA SER A 603 18.94 29.80 -6.26
C SER A 603 20.25 30.59 -6.19
N THR A 604 21.40 29.93 -6.25
CA THR A 604 22.71 30.58 -6.23
C THR A 604 23.11 31.08 -7.61
N LEU A 605 22.71 30.37 -8.66
CA LEU A 605 23.01 30.68 -10.06
C LEU A 605 22.15 31.81 -10.65
N THR A 606 21.03 32.16 -10.00
CA THR A 606 20.07 33.13 -10.52
C THR A 606 19.84 34.29 -9.54
N PRO A 607 19.68 35.54 -10.02
CA PRO A 607 19.30 36.68 -9.19
C PRO A 607 17.99 36.44 -8.43
N SER A 608 17.84 37.02 -7.24
CA SER A 608 16.65 36.82 -6.38
C SER A 608 15.31 37.19 -7.01
N ARG A 609 15.30 38.10 -8.00
CA ARG A 609 14.10 38.54 -8.74
C ARG A 609 13.97 37.90 -10.12
N ALA A 610 14.78 36.89 -10.44
CA ALA A 610 14.70 36.19 -11.71
C ALA A 610 13.34 35.49 -11.86
N VAL A 611 12.91 35.32 -13.11
CA VAL A 611 11.79 34.44 -13.48
C VAL A 611 12.34 33.27 -14.29
N ILE A 612 11.84 32.07 -14.02
CA ILE A 612 12.37 30.84 -14.63
C ILE A 612 11.25 30.08 -15.34
N GLY A 613 11.41 29.90 -16.65
CA GLY A 613 10.51 29.10 -17.46
C GLY A 613 10.81 27.61 -17.27
N SER A 614 9.82 26.82 -16.85
CA SER A 614 9.91 25.38 -16.60
C SER A 614 8.58 24.71 -16.90
N THR A 615 8.55 23.38 -17.04
CA THR A 615 7.29 22.63 -17.16
C THR A 615 7.04 21.73 -15.96
N LEU A 616 7.89 20.72 -15.75
CA LEU A 616 7.73 19.71 -14.71
C LEU A 616 8.11 20.23 -13.33
N ASN A 617 9.13 21.08 -13.27
CA ASN A 617 9.77 21.50 -12.04
C ASN A 617 9.42 22.91 -11.59
N ASP A 618 8.39 23.53 -12.17
CA ASP A 618 7.99 24.90 -11.85
C ASP A 618 7.68 25.08 -10.35
N GLY A 619 6.88 24.19 -9.75
CA GLY A 619 6.61 24.22 -8.31
C GLY A 619 7.86 23.99 -7.46
N ALA A 620 8.74 23.08 -7.86
CA ALA A 620 9.99 22.80 -7.14
C ALA A 620 10.95 24.01 -7.17
N ILE A 621 10.99 24.74 -8.30
CA ILE A 621 11.77 25.97 -8.43
C ILE A 621 11.22 27.05 -7.51
N ASP A 622 9.90 27.25 -7.48
CA ASP A 622 9.29 28.25 -6.59
C ASP A 622 9.57 27.92 -5.12
N LEU A 623 9.30 26.68 -4.70
CA LEU A 623 9.47 26.25 -3.32
C LEU A 623 10.93 26.28 -2.84
N TYR A 624 11.85 25.67 -3.61
CA TYR A 624 13.23 25.46 -3.14
C TYR A 624 14.19 26.53 -3.60
N ALA A 625 14.05 27.00 -4.85
CA ALA A 625 14.91 28.06 -5.35
C ALA A 625 14.39 29.47 -5.01
N ARG A 626 13.12 29.59 -4.60
CA ARG A 626 12.44 30.86 -4.31
C ARG A 626 12.53 31.80 -5.50
N ARG A 627 12.14 31.29 -6.66
CA ARG A 627 12.10 32.03 -7.92
C ARG A 627 10.72 31.85 -8.52
N GLU A 628 10.16 32.96 -8.97
CA GLU A 628 8.90 32.92 -9.69
C GLU A 628 9.06 32.16 -11.01
N THR A 629 8.04 31.40 -11.37
CA THR A 629 8.07 30.53 -12.54
C THR A 629 6.96 30.82 -13.54
N PHE A 630 7.14 30.31 -14.75
CA PHE A 630 6.13 30.30 -15.80
C PHE A 630 6.32 29.08 -16.71
N ILE A 631 5.29 28.71 -17.47
CA ILE A 631 5.24 27.56 -18.37
C ILE A 631 5.19 28.08 -19.82
N PRO A 632 6.32 28.49 -20.41
CA PRO A 632 6.31 29.24 -21.67
C PRO A 632 5.78 28.47 -22.87
N THR A 633 5.78 27.14 -22.82
CA THR A 633 5.24 26.28 -23.88
C THR A 633 3.73 26.44 -24.08
N MET A 634 3.03 27.04 -23.12
CA MET A 634 1.58 27.31 -23.21
C MET A 634 1.26 28.67 -23.85
N TRP A 635 2.28 29.50 -24.09
CA TRP A 635 2.13 30.77 -24.80
C TRP A 635 2.56 30.64 -26.25
N SER A 636 1.90 31.38 -27.13
CA SER A 636 2.37 31.66 -28.49
C SER A 636 3.67 32.47 -28.47
N ALA A 637 4.38 32.48 -29.61
CA ALA A 637 5.61 33.26 -29.76
C ALA A 637 5.42 34.76 -29.42
N GLN A 638 4.29 35.35 -29.82
CA GLN A 638 3.97 36.76 -29.56
C GLN A 638 3.69 37.03 -28.07
N GLU A 639 2.98 36.12 -27.41
CA GLU A 639 2.71 36.22 -25.97
C GLU A 639 4.00 36.08 -25.15
N GLN A 640 4.88 35.16 -25.55
CA GLN A 640 6.23 35.03 -24.97
C GLN A 640 7.03 36.34 -25.11
N ASP A 641 7.05 36.94 -26.30
CA ASP A 641 7.75 38.20 -26.55
C ASP A 641 7.19 39.35 -25.70
N THR A 642 5.86 39.39 -25.56
CA THR A 642 5.16 40.37 -24.72
C THR A 642 5.57 40.21 -23.25
N PHE A 643 5.62 38.98 -22.76
CA PHE A 643 6.04 38.66 -21.40
C PHE A 643 7.52 39.01 -21.16
N PHE A 644 8.44 38.57 -22.03
CA PHE A 644 9.87 38.85 -21.90
C PHE A 644 10.16 40.35 -21.94
N ALA A 645 9.53 41.09 -22.86
CA ALA A 645 9.66 42.54 -22.92
C ALA A 645 9.18 43.22 -21.63
N ALA A 646 8.13 42.71 -20.98
CA ALA A 646 7.67 43.22 -19.69
C ALA A 646 8.69 42.91 -18.57
N MET A 647 9.21 41.69 -18.51
CA MET A 647 10.21 41.28 -17.50
C MET A 647 11.51 42.08 -17.64
N PHE A 648 12.02 42.25 -18.85
CA PHE A 648 13.21 43.05 -19.12
C PHE A 648 13.02 44.52 -18.75
N ARG A 649 11.84 45.12 -19.03
CA ARG A 649 11.52 46.49 -18.58
C ARG A 649 11.48 46.64 -17.07
N GLN A 650 11.08 45.59 -16.35
CA GLN A 650 11.07 45.56 -14.89
C GLN A 650 12.46 45.23 -14.29
N GLY A 651 13.50 45.07 -15.13
CA GLY A 651 14.85 44.71 -14.68
C GLY A 651 14.96 43.28 -14.16
N ARG A 652 14.06 42.38 -14.59
CA ARG A 652 14.03 40.99 -14.16
C ARG A 652 14.74 40.11 -15.19
N ALA A 653 15.71 39.35 -14.72
CA ALA A 653 16.39 38.36 -15.57
C ALA A 653 15.45 37.18 -15.85
N VAL A 654 15.40 36.75 -17.11
CA VAL A 654 14.56 35.64 -17.56
C VAL A 654 15.45 34.44 -17.86
N TYR A 655 15.10 33.29 -17.28
CA TYR A 655 15.80 32.03 -17.51
C TYR A 655 14.84 30.97 -18.05
N LEU A 656 15.42 29.92 -18.64
CA LEU A 656 14.74 28.75 -19.15
C LEU A 656 15.43 27.50 -18.62
N LEU A 657 14.69 26.61 -17.97
CA LEU A 657 15.16 25.28 -17.57
C LEU A 657 14.64 24.25 -18.58
N ASP A 658 15.57 23.56 -19.25
CA ASP A 658 15.25 22.55 -20.26
C ASP A 658 14.91 21.19 -19.61
N ASP A 659 13.73 21.11 -18.98
CA ASP A 659 13.27 19.99 -18.15
C ASP A 659 12.30 19.00 -18.84
N ALA A 660 11.89 19.28 -20.08
CA ALA A 660 11.00 18.44 -20.86
C ALA A 660 11.20 18.65 -22.37
N ALA A 661 10.75 17.69 -23.18
CA ALA A 661 10.86 17.78 -24.65
C ALA A 661 10.20 19.05 -25.24
N GLY A 662 9.10 19.51 -24.64
CA GLY A 662 8.46 20.78 -25.01
C GLY A 662 9.37 21.99 -24.77
N MET A 663 10.13 21.98 -23.66
CA MET A 663 11.11 23.03 -23.35
C MET A 663 12.29 23.00 -24.29
N THR A 664 12.75 21.81 -24.70
CA THR A 664 13.82 21.67 -25.70
C THR A 664 13.40 22.25 -27.05
N THR A 665 12.17 21.95 -27.48
CA THR A 665 11.59 22.51 -28.70
C THR A 665 11.49 24.02 -28.63
N LEU A 666 10.98 24.54 -27.51
CA LEU A 666 10.88 25.98 -27.27
C LEU A 666 12.25 26.66 -27.26
N ARG A 667 13.26 26.05 -26.63
CA ARG A 667 14.64 26.57 -26.60
C ARG A 667 15.14 26.83 -28.02
N HIS A 668 14.97 25.87 -28.94
CA HIS A 668 15.36 26.03 -30.34
C HIS A 668 14.59 27.15 -31.05
N GLN A 669 13.31 27.34 -30.73
CA GLN A 669 12.52 28.47 -31.27
C GLN A 669 12.98 29.82 -30.69
N LEU A 670 13.45 29.84 -29.45
CA LEU A 670 13.97 31.04 -28.80
C LEU A 670 15.36 31.43 -29.32
N GLU A 671 16.23 30.46 -29.65
CA GLU A 671 17.55 30.71 -30.26
C GLU A 671 17.46 31.47 -31.59
N GLN A 672 16.31 31.42 -32.27
CA GLN A 672 16.07 32.19 -33.51
C GLN A 672 15.73 33.67 -33.26
N ARG A 673 15.34 34.04 -32.03
CA ARG A 673 14.82 35.37 -31.67
C ARG A 673 15.62 36.06 -30.57
N TYR A 674 16.32 35.30 -29.74
CA TYR A 674 17.05 35.75 -28.55
C TYR A 674 18.41 35.06 -28.45
N THR A 675 19.34 35.70 -27.74
CA THR A 675 20.60 35.05 -27.38
C THR A 675 20.39 34.22 -26.12
N LEU A 676 20.62 32.90 -26.20
CA LEU A 676 20.54 32.01 -25.04
C LEU A 676 21.94 31.70 -24.52
N GLN A 677 22.25 32.16 -23.30
CA GLN A 677 23.49 31.84 -22.62
C GLN A 677 23.29 30.66 -21.70
N LYS A 678 23.96 29.53 -21.98
CA LYS A 678 23.96 28.37 -21.07
C LYS A 678 24.72 28.72 -19.79
N ILE A 679 24.07 28.56 -18.64
CA ILE A 679 24.62 28.87 -17.32
C ILE A 679 25.15 27.61 -16.64
N ALA A 680 24.35 26.55 -16.61
CA ALA A 680 24.69 25.30 -15.94
C ALA A 680 23.88 24.11 -16.49
N VAL A 681 24.30 22.90 -16.14
CA VAL A 681 23.50 21.68 -16.24
C VAL A 681 23.21 21.23 -14.82
N LEU A 682 21.94 20.96 -14.51
CA LEU A 682 21.50 20.63 -13.16
C LEU A 682 20.96 19.21 -13.10
N ASP A 683 21.19 18.51 -11.99
CA ASP A 683 20.54 17.23 -11.73
C ASP A 683 19.10 17.50 -11.29
N VAL A 684 18.18 17.69 -12.23
CA VAL A 684 16.75 17.87 -11.94
C VAL A 684 15.95 16.74 -12.61
N PRO A 685 14.76 16.41 -12.11
CA PRO A 685 13.88 15.45 -12.76
C PRO A 685 13.52 15.88 -14.17
N LEU A 686 13.48 14.91 -15.10
CA LEU A 686 13.15 15.13 -16.50
C LEU A 686 11.86 14.39 -16.87
N SER A 687 11.01 15.04 -17.67
CA SER A 687 9.71 14.49 -18.10
C SER A 687 9.82 13.43 -19.21
N SER A 688 10.96 13.33 -19.89
CA SER A 688 11.11 12.45 -21.07
C SER A 688 11.57 11.03 -20.72
N ILE A 689 10.76 10.05 -21.14
CA ILE A 689 11.14 8.63 -21.23
C ILE A 689 12.15 8.38 -22.36
N PHE A 690 12.27 9.31 -23.33
CA PHE A 690 13.18 9.21 -24.46
C PHE A 690 14.56 9.79 -24.10
N PRO A 691 15.61 8.96 -24.00
CA PRO A 691 16.97 9.43 -23.79
C PRO A 691 17.46 10.08 -25.09
N GLY A 692 17.76 11.38 -25.08
CA GLY A 692 18.37 12.02 -26.25
C GLY A 692 18.57 13.52 -26.15
N ASP A 693 17.50 14.28 -25.92
CA ASP A 693 17.51 15.73 -26.19
C ASP A 693 17.22 16.65 -24.98
N THR A 694 16.68 16.13 -23.88
CA THR A 694 16.46 16.92 -22.66
C THR A 694 17.77 17.07 -21.91
N SER A 695 18.24 18.32 -21.77
CA SER A 695 19.61 18.61 -21.32
C SER A 695 19.74 18.99 -19.86
N SER A 696 18.60 19.17 -19.15
CA SER A 696 18.50 19.74 -17.80
C SER A 696 19.28 21.05 -17.62
N ALA A 697 19.56 21.73 -18.73
CA ALA A 697 20.39 22.91 -18.75
C ALA A 697 19.56 24.16 -18.46
N LEU A 698 20.18 25.04 -17.67
CA LEU A 698 19.68 26.37 -17.37
C LEU A 698 20.25 27.36 -18.38
N TYR A 699 19.38 28.09 -19.07
CA TYR A 699 19.74 29.14 -20.02
C TYR A 699 19.24 30.49 -19.53
N GLN A 700 20.05 31.53 -19.67
CA GLN A 700 19.61 32.91 -19.54
C GLN A 700 19.19 33.44 -20.91
N ILE A 701 18.02 34.07 -20.98
CA ILE A 701 17.54 34.75 -22.19
C ILE A 701 18.07 36.18 -22.16
N ILE A 702 18.87 36.53 -23.17
CA ILE A 702 19.46 37.86 -23.36
C ILE A 702 18.83 38.49 -24.61
N LYS A 703 18.40 39.75 -24.44
CA LYS A 703 17.80 40.56 -25.50
C LYS A 703 18.81 40.90 -26.59
#